data_AF-V2XFR9-F1
#
_entry.id   AF-V2XFR9-F1
#
_cell.length_a   1.000
_cell.length_b   1.000
_cell.length_c   1.000
_cell.angle_alpha   90.00
_cell.angle_beta   90.00
_cell.angle_gamma   90.00
#
_symmetry.space_group_name_H-M   'P 1'
#
loop_
_entity.id
_entity.type
_entity.pdbx_description
1 polymer ?
#
loop_
_entity_poly.entity_id
_entity_poly.type
_entity_poly.pdbx_seq_one_letter_code
_entity_poly.pdbx_strand_id
1 'polypeptide(L)'
;MLRGVHRIYKVSTLFSETATVTSTSGCLSSSTFRRLGRVVFDALVNSGDWKHTGEGSNRIVKGKEKLVEKNHDILEPYRLPPEINLLLLGAGECGKTTLLKQLLISQQKFNDYIGTSDFLSNIAAGIVESLKKVVRHGFIHGSAPWARNSTKSSHIAFYNSLDQFSTLPETQILGPIIRCAEEYVRTPSAMLGLVHDDNTNYFLSLLDKLMQRQRQNSHSSLTYTPSETDAIRCYVKTCGIHPVKLTFENKIYRVFDCGGQRAERKKWRHCAEQASVVVFVASLSEYDQVLVEDPAMNRMIESQILFHAICRSTWFTDVPIILILNKRDVLERKLRTSPINRHFTDYLGGDDVDAACDYFARSFASFAQGKPQLQVYLTSAIDVYEVVGTFRKIHEQLFPEPKAQGLRISLFMELYFVAISIVILPLVWRQLFPDPLRRFPGPRLARWTRFYRVYYDTVAGARWVSHLQHLHEVYGPVVRVGPNELHFSDPAAYADIYSSPAKLPKDPHIYKVHAFGLPSNVFTEVDPKAHAVLKSMLGSFFSRQGILKLEGVIQDQINKLLSQLIQNHKTTPANMKYAFRAATFDIITRYTFRTNLDMTSYPSFKHPIMLTIDGRIRTKWVFRHFPFLVWLSKSVPKWLSGVLIPASTSQLGALQDMGQLVDEALRNANKQEAEEDQYEKGDQDVFYTLIRNAGTKYRHVITREYLVSEGMDLRLAGSGTVANACTIGSRYLVKHPEVRRKLQTELDEVWPDKDQPMPLERLEKLPYLTAVIKESLRLSHGVVTPMSRVVSDVNVIIAGHAVPPGTVVGIANTFVHLNTDIFPDPTRFYPERWLDAKDNGRSLDRYLVAFGKGPRTCLGINLAWSEMYMILGNIFRKLEFKNHNDLGREITFRDVWVPLWEGDVLSATVSERG
;
A
#
# COMPACT_ATOMS: atom_id res chain seq x y z
N MET A 1 28.82 -21.84 -15.58
CA MET A 1 27.45 -21.50 -16.02
C MET A 1 26.38 -22.27 -15.24
N LEU A 2 26.42 -23.61 -15.16
CA LEU A 2 25.37 -24.41 -14.50
C LEU A 2 25.27 -24.29 -12.96
N ARG A 3 26.38 -24.00 -12.25
CA ARG A 3 26.36 -23.86 -10.77
C ARG A 3 25.76 -22.55 -10.23
N GLY A 4 25.71 -21.49 -11.04
CA GLY A 4 25.12 -20.19 -10.66
C GLY A 4 23.60 -20.16 -10.86
N VAL A 5 23.12 -20.73 -11.96
CA VAL A 5 21.70 -20.90 -12.25
C VAL A 5 21.05 -21.82 -11.21
N HIS A 6 21.74 -22.88 -10.79
CA HIS A 6 21.25 -23.81 -9.76
C HIS A 6 21.12 -23.18 -8.35
N ARG A 7 21.91 -22.13 -8.04
CA ARG A 7 21.80 -21.39 -6.78
C ARG A 7 20.67 -20.35 -6.78
N ILE A 8 20.38 -19.74 -7.93
CA ILE A 8 19.22 -18.85 -8.11
C ILE A 8 17.92 -19.66 -8.10
N TYR A 9 17.93 -20.85 -8.72
CA TYR A 9 16.82 -21.80 -8.66
C TYR A 9 16.52 -22.26 -7.22
N LYS A 10 17.57 -22.48 -6.41
CA LYS A 10 17.41 -22.85 -4.98
C LYS A 10 16.73 -21.76 -4.15
N VAL A 11 17.00 -20.49 -4.44
CA VAL A 11 16.36 -19.34 -3.78
C VAL A 11 14.91 -19.16 -4.27
N SER A 12 14.60 -19.47 -5.53
CA SER A 12 13.22 -19.44 -6.03
C SER A 12 12.37 -20.61 -5.51
N THR A 13 12.94 -21.81 -5.33
CA THR A 13 12.25 -22.92 -4.64
C THR A 13 11.99 -22.62 -3.16
N LEU A 14 12.92 -21.94 -2.47
CA LEU A 14 12.70 -21.48 -1.09
C LEU A 14 11.57 -20.43 -0.99
N PHE A 15 11.42 -19.57 -2.00
CA PHE A 15 10.29 -18.63 -2.12
C PHE A 15 8.95 -19.33 -2.47
N SER A 16 9.00 -20.39 -3.29
CA SER A 16 7.86 -21.24 -3.63
C SER A 16 7.33 -22.02 -2.42
N GLU A 17 8.25 -22.59 -1.63
CA GLU A 17 7.92 -23.35 -0.40
C GLU A 17 7.45 -22.44 0.73
N THR A 18 8.00 -21.22 0.87
CA THR A 18 7.45 -20.23 1.82
C THR A 18 6.09 -19.68 1.38
N ALA A 19 5.85 -19.49 0.08
CA ALA A 19 4.55 -19.06 -0.43
C ALA A 19 3.45 -20.12 -0.24
N THR A 20 3.78 -21.42 -0.36
CA THR A 20 2.84 -22.54 -0.11
C THR A 20 2.58 -22.78 1.38
N VAL A 21 3.52 -22.47 2.28
CA VAL A 21 3.30 -22.54 3.73
C VAL A 21 2.55 -21.32 4.27
N THR A 22 2.54 -20.18 3.57
CA THR A 22 1.81 -18.96 3.99
C THR A 22 0.35 -18.87 3.53
N SER A 23 -0.17 -19.82 2.75
CA SER A 23 -1.60 -19.83 2.39
C SER A 23 -2.52 -20.24 3.55
N THR A 24 -1.96 -20.73 4.66
CA THR A 24 -2.70 -21.17 5.86
C THR A 24 -2.66 -20.18 7.04
N SER A 25 -1.91 -19.08 6.95
CA SER A 25 -1.90 -18.07 8.01
C SER A 25 -1.73 -16.68 7.42
N GLY A 26 -2.85 -16.00 7.19
CA GLY A 26 -2.87 -14.62 6.72
C GLY A 26 -2.25 -13.69 7.76
N CYS A 27 -1.05 -13.18 7.49
CA CYS A 27 -0.64 -11.77 7.61
C CYS A 27 0.88 -11.65 7.44
N LEU A 28 1.36 -10.96 6.39
CA LEU A 28 2.73 -10.45 6.34
C LEU A 28 2.67 -8.93 6.23
N SER A 29 3.12 -8.23 7.27
CA SER A 29 3.25 -6.77 7.25
C SER A 29 4.37 -6.33 6.30
N SER A 30 4.23 -5.12 5.72
CA SER A 30 5.20 -4.55 4.76
C SER A 30 6.64 -4.42 5.27
N SER A 31 6.86 -4.61 6.58
CA SER A 31 8.19 -4.59 7.21
C SER A 31 9.02 -5.84 6.94
N THR A 32 8.38 -7.01 6.78
CA THR A 32 9.07 -8.30 6.59
C THR A 32 9.62 -8.44 5.17
N PHE A 33 8.88 -7.96 4.16
CA PHE A 33 9.32 -7.94 2.76
C PHE A 33 10.53 -7.00 2.54
N ARG A 34 10.57 -5.87 3.26
CA ARG A 34 11.72 -4.94 3.24
C ARG A 34 12.96 -5.53 3.89
N ARG A 35 12.81 -6.32 4.96
CA ARG A 35 13.94 -7.03 5.59
C ARG A 35 14.50 -8.13 4.70
N LEU A 36 13.63 -8.93 4.06
CA LEU A 36 14.05 -10.01 3.19
C LEU A 36 14.76 -9.49 1.92
N GLY A 37 14.22 -8.44 1.28
CA GLY A 37 14.84 -7.81 0.12
C GLY A 37 16.21 -7.20 0.44
N ARG A 38 16.39 -6.63 1.65
CA ARG A 38 17.68 -6.11 2.11
C ARG A 38 18.71 -7.23 2.31
N VAL A 39 18.32 -8.32 2.96
CA VAL A 39 19.20 -9.48 3.21
C VAL A 39 19.64 -10.16 1.91
N VAL A 40 18.74 -10.34 0.94
CA VAL A 40 19.07 -10.97 -0.36
C VAL A 40 19.96 -10.06 -1.19
N PHE A 41 19.71 -8.75 -1.20
CA PHE A 41 20.56 -7.80 -1.91
C PHE A 41 21.94 -7.65 -1.25
N ASP A 42 22.00 -7.56 0.08
CA ASP A 42 23.27 -7.53 0.82
C ASP A 42 24.06 -8.83 0.63
N ALA A 43 23.40 -9.99 0.53
CA ALA A 43 24.05 -11.26 0.20
C ALA A 43 24.60 -11.28 -1.24
N LEU A 44 23.89 -10.72 -2.21
CA LEU A 44 24.35 -10.64 -3.61
C LEU A 44 25.49 -9.64 -3.80
N VAL A 45 25.46 -8.49 -3.10
CA VAL A 45 26.53 -7.48 -3.11
C VAL A 45 27.78 -7.98 -2.36
N ASN A 46 27.61 -8.63 -1.21
CA ASN A 46 28.74 -9.08 -0.38
C ASN A 46 29.28 -10.47 -0.76
N SER A 47 28.62 -11.21 -1.66
CA SER A 47 29.12 -12.51 -2.16
C SER A 47 30.36 -12.43 -3.07
N GLY A 48 30.82 -11.20 -3.39
CA GLY A 48 32.03 -10.95 -4.17
C GLY A 48 33.33 -10.92 -3.37
N ASP A 49 33.28 -10.65 -2.06
CA ASP A 49 34.46 -10.35 -1.24
C ASP A 49 34.49 -11.21 0.04
N TRP A 50 34.82 -12.48 -0.12
CA TRP A 50 35.24 -13.34 1.00
C TRP A 50 36.60 -13.96 0.69
N LYS A 51 37.67 -13.24 1.03
CA LYS A 51 38.94 -13.84 1.44
C LYS A 51 39.38 -13.18 2.73
N HIS A 52 39.64 -14.03 3.72
CA HIS A 52 40.19 -13.75 5.05
C HIS A 52 39.27 -12.97 6.00
N THR A 53 38.62 -13.69 6.92
CA THR A 53 39.00 -13.75 8.35
C THR A 53 38.13 -14.79 9.02
N GLY A 54 38.76 -15.80 9.61
CA GLY A 54 38.10 -16.76 10.48
C GLY A 54 37.91 -16.19 11.89
N GLU A 55 37.12 -16.94 12.66
CA GLU A 55 36.91 -16.86 14.12
C GLU A 55 35.82 -15.89 14.61
N GLY A 56 34.90 -16.44 15.42
CA GLY A 56 34.04 -15.65 16.30
C GLY A 56 32.53 -15.88 16.19
N SER A 57 32.04 -17.13 16.11
CA SER A 57 30.63 -17.42 16.40
C SER A 57 30.52 -18.19 17.71
N ASN A 58 30.11 -17.50 18.78
CA ASN A 58 29.28 -18.04 19.86
C ASN A 58 29.07 -16.96 20.93
N ARG A 59 27.90 -16.34 20.94
CA ARG A 59 27.20 -15.88 22.17
C ARG A 59 25.93 -15.11 21.79
N ILE A 60 24.79 -15.64 22.20
CA ILE A 60 23.72 -15.00 23.00
C ILE A 60 22.41 -15.75 22.71
N VAL A 61 22.05 -16.62 23.64
CA VAL A 61 20.67 -17.03 23.92
C VAL A 61 20.28 -16.38 25.25
N LYS A 62 18.99 -16.05 25.36
CA LYS A 62 18.20 -15.68 26.56
C LYS A 62 18.03 -14.19 26.83
N GLY A 63 16.77 -13.76 26.75
CA GLY A 63 16.30 -12.59 27.50
C GLY A 63 14.88 -12.13 27.16
N LYS A 64 13.94 -12.49 28.04
CA LYS A 64 12.74 -11.73 28.45
C LYS A 64 11.46 -11.80 27.61
N GLU A 65 10.58 -12.68 28.10
CA GLU A 65 9.15 -12.38 28.27
C GLU A 65 8.92 -11.25 29.31
N LYS A 66 7.71 -10.67 29.23
CA LYS A 66 7.08 -9.61 30.05
C LYS A 66 7.41 -8.16 29.69
N LEU A 67 6.45 -7.52 29.02
CA LEU A 67 5.75 -6.29 29.45
C LEU A 67 4.97 -5.71 28.28
N VAL A 68 3.67 -6.00 28.16
CA VAL A 68 2.69 -5.05 27.58
C VAL A 68 1.33 -5.31 28.22
N GLU A 69 1.02 -4.55 29.26
CA GLU A 69 -0.34 -4.14 29.58
C GLU A 69 -0.38 -2.61 29.45
N LYS A 70 -1.50 -2.09 28.97
CA LYS A 70 -1.87 -0.68 28.74
C LYS A 70 -1.21 0.01 27.53
N ASN A 71 -1.95 0.06 26.43
CA ASN A 71 -2.73 1.27 26.15
C ASN A 71 -3.93 0.94 25.25
N HIS A 72 -5.08 1.27 25.82
CA HIS A 72 -6.39 1.31 25.20
C HIS A 72 -6.46 2.45 24.17
N ASP A 73 -7.40 2.27 23.23
CA ASP A 73 -8.05 3.28 22.38
C ASP A 73 -7.29 3.74 21.13
N ILE A 74 -7.54 3.06 20.01
CA ILE A 74 -8.45 3.48 18.92
C ILE A 74 -8.47 2.30 17.94
N LEU A 75 -9.43 1.40 18.11
CA LEU A 75 -9.82 0.43 17.08
C LEU A 75 -11.22 0.84 16.61
N GLU A 76 -11.33 1.14 15.31
CA GLU A 76 -12.61 1.22 14.63
C GLU A 76 -13.46 -0.02 14.97
N PRO A 77 -14.79 0.10 15.09
CA PRO A 77 -15.61 -1.04 15.42
C PRO A 77 -15.46 -2.07 14.30
N TYR A 78 -14.96 -3.26 14.64
CA TYR A 78 -15.17 -4.46 13.85
C TYR A 78 -16.67 -4.55 13.54
N ARG A 79 -17.08 -4.14 12.34
CA ARG A 79 -18.42 -4.42 11.85
C ARG A 79 -18.54 -5.94 11.79
N LEU A 80 -19.33 -6.50 12.69
CA LEU A 80 -19.78 -7.88 12.58
C LEU A 80 -20.34 -8.12 11.16
N PRO A 81 -20.13 -9.30 10.56
CA PRO A 81 -20.69 -9.60 9.25
C PRO A 81 -22.22 -9.45 9.28
N PRO A 82 -22.84 -8.92 8.21
CA PRO A 82 -24.28 -8.67 8.18
C PRO A 82 -25.05 -10.00 8.37
N GLU A 83 -25.88 -10.09 9.42
CA GLU A 83 -26.80 -11.21 9.62
C GLU A 83 -27.91 -11.16 8.56
N ILE A 84 -28.20 -12.29 7.90
CA ILE A 84 -29.22 -12.39 6.85
C ILE A 84 -30.45 -13.07 7.43
N ASN A 85 -31.60 -12.42 7.39
CA ASN A 85 -32.85 -12.97 7.92
C ASN A 85 -33.62 -13.70 6.80
N LEU A 86 -33.67 -15.03 6.87
CA LEU A 86 -34.35 -15.87 5.89
C LEU A 86 -35.70 -16.33 6.45
N LEU A 87 -36.79 -16.06 5.73
CA LEU A 87 -38.14 -16.41 6.16
C LEU A 87 -38.67 -17.61 5.37
N LEU A 88 -39.00 -18.72 6.06
CA LEU A 88 -39.60 -19.92 5.46
C LEU A 88 -41.13 -19.87 5.52
N LEU A 89 -41.79 -19.75 4.37
CA LEU A 89 -43.25 -19.66 4.25
C LEU A 89 -43.82 -20.79 3.39
N GLY A 90 -45.11 -21.11 3.56
CA GLY A 90 -45.78 -22.20 2.83
C GLY A 90 -46.99 -22.76 3.57
N ALA A 91 -47.84 -23.49 2.87
CA ALA A 91 -49.03 -24.15 3.41
C ALA A 91 -48.70 -25.16 4.53
N GLY A 92 -49.72 -25.65 5.24
CA GLY A 92 -49.53 -26.74 6.21
C GLY A 92 -48.91 -27.96 5.52
N GLU A 93 -48.02 -28.69 6.21
CA GLU A 93 -47.46 -29.97 5.74
C GLU A 93 -46.59 -29.92 4.46
N CYS A 94 -46.30 -28.74 3.91
CA CYS A 94 -45.50 -28.60 2.68
C CYS A 94 -44.00 -28.96 2.81
N GLY A 95 -43.50 -29.19 4.03
CA GLY A 95 -42.13 -29.66 4.29
C GLY A 95 -41.09 -28.60 4.69
N LYS A 96 -41.50 -27.39 5.09
CA LYS A 96 -40.60 -26.31 5.58
C LYS A 96 -39.66 -26.77 6.70
N THR A 97 -40.23 -27.30 7.77
CA THR A 97 -39.48 -27.78 8.93
C THR A 97 -38.57 -28.94 8.53
N THR A 98 -39.01 -29.81 7.62
CA THR A 98 -38.18 -30.89 7.08
C THR A 98 -36.96 -30.36 6.32
N LEU A 99 -37.12 -29.34 5.47
CA LEU A 99 -36.00 -28.67 4.79
C LEU A 99 -35.02 -28.03 5.79
N LEU A 100 -35.53 -27.34 6.82
CA LEU A 100 -34.69 -26.77 7.86
C LEU A 100 -33.91 -27.85 8.64
N LYS A 101 -34.57 -28.96 8.98
CA LYS A 101 -33.93 -30.11 9.64
C LYS A 101 -32.79 -30.68 8.79
N GLN A 102 -32.98 -30.83 7.48
CA GLN A 102 -31.94 -31.32 6.57
C GLN A 102 -30.74 -30.37 6.51
N LEU A 103 -30.98 -29.05 6.46
CA LEU A 103 -29.90 -28.05 6.54
C LEU A 103 -29.16 -28.11 7.88
N LEU A 104 -29.85 -28.32 8.99
CA LEU A 104 -29.24 -28.45 10.32
C LEU A 104 -28.41 -29.72 10.47
N ILE A 105 -28.87 -30.85 9.90
CA ILE A 105 -28.12 -32.12 9.87
C ILE A 105 -26.80 -31.92 9.13
N SER A 106 -26.81 -31.23 7.98
CA SER A 106 -25.58 -30.94 7.21
C SER A 106 -24.52 -30.15 7.99
N GLN A 107 -24.92 -29.41 9.03
CA GLN A 107 -24.04 -28.60 9.87
C GLN A 107 -23.76 -29.23 11.24
N GLN A 108 -24.22 -30.46 11.50
CA GLN A 108 -24.16 -31.12 12.81
C GLN A 108 -24.83 -30.31 13.95
N LYS A 109 -25.77 -29.42 13.63
CA LYS A 109 -26.48 -28.54 14.59
C LYS A 109 -27.90 -29.01 14.90
N PHE A 110 -28.27 -30.20 14.45
CA PHE A 110 -29.64 -30.71 14.61
C PHE A 110 -30.06 -30.87 16.07
N ASN A 111 -29.15 -31.33 16.93
CA ASN A 111 -29.43 -31.55 18.36
C ASN A 111 -29.74 -30.25 19.12
N ASP A 112 -29.25 -29.11 18.62
CA ASP A 112 -29.48 -27.79 19.22
C ASP A 112 -30.89 -27.24 18.95
N TYR A 113 -31.60 -27.80 17.95
CA TYR A 113 -32.89 -27.27 17.47
C TYR A 113 -34.12 -27.87 18.16
N ILE A 114 -34.10 -29.16 18.47
CA ILE A 114 -35.28 -29.87 19.02
C ILE A 114 -35.11 -30.16 20.52
N GLY A 115 -33.90 -29.99 21.07
CA GLY A 115 -33.59 -30.48 22.40
C GLY A 115 -33.57 -32.01 22.42
N THR A 116 -32.55 -32.61 23.04
CA THR A 116 -32.41 -34.08 23.07
C THR A 116 -33.54 -34.80 23.80
N SER A 117 -34.37 -34.06 24.55
CA SER A 117 -35.42 -34.57 25.44
C SER A 117 -36.84 -34.57 24.87
N ASP A 118 -37.07 -34.15 23.62
CA ASP A 118 -38.40 -34.21 22.95
C ASP A 118 -38.41 -35.21 21.78
N PHE A 119 -37.26 -35.83 21.50
CA PHE A 119 -37.02 -36.55 20.26
C PHE A 119 -37.58 -37.99 20.28
N LEU A 120 -37.48 -38.68 21.40
CA LEU A 120 -38.00 -40.05 21.55
C LEU A 120 -39.52 -40.05 21.60
N SER A 121 -40.13 -39.01 22.21
CA SER A 121 -41.59 -38.85 22.24
C SER A 121 -42.17 -38.67 20.83
N ASN A 122 -41.51 -37.90 19.97
CA ASN A 122 -41.95 -37.70 18.58
C ASN A 122 -41.81 -38.97 17.73
N ILE A 123 -40.74 -39.77 17.92
CA ILE A 123 -40.58 -41.07 17.27
C ILE A 123 -41.69 -42.04 17.73
N ALA A 124 -41.94 -42.09 19.04
CA ALA A 124 -42.98 -42.93 19.63
C ALA A 124 -44.37 -42.58 19.10
N ALA A 125 -44.70 -41.29 19.02
CA ALA A 125 -45.94 -40.81 18.42
C ALA A 125 -46.08 -41.23 16.94
N GLY A 126 -44.99 -41.14 16.16
CA GLY A 126 -44.96 -41.60 14.77
C GLY A 126 -45.24 -43.10 14.62
N ILE A 127 -44.67 -43.93 15.50
CA ILE A 127 -44.92 -45.38 15.54
C ILE A 127 -46.38 -45.66 15.91
N VAL A 128 -46.91 -45.01 16.94
CA VAL A 128 -48.30 -45.19 17.41
C VAL A 128 -49.30 -44.82 16.32
N GLU A 129 -49.10 -43.68 15.65
CA GLU A 129 -49.99 -43.24 14.57
C GLU A 129 -49.95 -44.19 13.38
N SER A 130 -48.76 -44.71 13.04
CA SER A 130 -48.58 -45.71 11.98
C SER A 130 -49.33 -47.02 12.29
N LEU A 131 -49.27 -47.48 13.54
CA LEU A 131 -50.02 -48.65 14.00
C LEU A 131 -51.53 -48.40 13.93
N LYS A 132 -52.02 -47.24 14.38
CA LYS A 132 -53.44 -46.86 14.29
C LYS A 132 -53.96 -46.88 12.86
N LYS A 133 -53.18 -46.35 11.90
CA LYS A 133 -53.53 -46.35 10.47
C LYS A 133 -53.71 -47.76 9.92
N VAL A 134 -52.77 -48.66 10.20
CA VAL A 134 -52.85 -50.05 9.70
C VAL A 134 -53.95 -50.86 10.40
N VAL A 135 -54.18 -50.63 11.70
CA VAL A 135 -55.28 -51.28 12.43
C VAL A 135 -56.64 -50.85 11.88
N ARG A 136 -56.83 -49.55 11.57
CA ARG A 136 -58.04 -49.06 10.90
C ARG A 136 -58.22 -49.68 9.51
N HIS A 137 -57.13 -49.83 8.74
CA HIS A 137 -57.19 -50.52 7.45
C HIS A 137 -57.65 -51.98 7.61
N GLY A 138 -57.09 -52.71 8.60
CA GLY A 138 -57.53 -54.08 8.92
C GLY A 138 -59.01 -54.17 9.33
N PHE A 139 -59.53 -53.16 10.04
CA PHE A 139 -60.95 -53.07 10.40
C PHE A 139 -61.86 -52.89 9.17
N ILE A 140 -61.45 -52.08 8.19
CA ILE A 140 -62.22 -51.79 6.98
C ILE A 140 -62.27 -52.99 6.03
N HIS A 141 -61.15 -53.71 5.89
CA HIS A 141 -61.00 -54.79 4.90
C HIS A 141 -61.23 -56.21 5.46
N GLY A 142 -61.50 -56.35 6.75
CA GLY A 142 -61.93 -57.61 7.38
C GLY A 142 -60.89 -58.75 7.43
N SER A 143 -59.66 -58.50 6.99
CA SER A 143 -58.54 -59.46 7.02
C SER A 143 -57.30 -58.81 7.62
N ALA A 144 -56.75 -59.43 8.66
CA ALA A 144 -55.54 -58.97 9.35
C ALA A 144 -54.64 -60.17 9.68
N PRO A 145 -54.00 -60.80 8.68
CA PRO A 145 -53.13 -61.96 8.88
C PRO A 145 -51.89 -61.66 9.74
N TRP A 146 -51.55 -60.37 9.87
CA TRP A 146 -50.50 -59.84 10.73
C TRP A 146 -50.91 -59.74 12.21
N ALA A 147 -52.19 -59.87 12.58
CA ALA A 147 -52.66 -59.82 13.96
C ALA A 147 -52.72 -61.23 14.59
N ARG A 148 -52.42 -61.36 15.88
CA ARG A 148 -52.49 -62.64 16.60
C ARG A 148 -53.94 -63.12 16.80
N ASN A 149 -54.85 -62.19 17.05
CA ASN A 149 -56.30 -62.39 17.16
C ASN A 149 -57.00 -61.41 16.21
N SER A 150 -57.85 -61.92 15.31
CA SER A 150 -58.40 -61.16 14.18
C SER A 150 -59.89 -60.81 14.36
N THR A 151 -60.34 -60.68 15.61
CA THR A 151 -61.73 -60.31 15.92
C THR A 151 -61.89 -58.78 15.98
N LYS A 152 -63.04 -58.26 15.54
CA LYS A 152 -63.34 -56.81 15.57
C LYS A 152 -63.13 -56.20 16.97
N SER A 153 -63.52 -56.90 18.02
CA SER A 153 -63.33 -56.50 19.42
C SER A 153 -61.84 -56.38 19.81
N SER A 154 -61.00 -57.28 19.31
CA SER A 154 -59.55 -57.25 19.56
C SER A 154 -58.84 -56.08 18.84
N HIS A 155 -59.27 -55.73 17.62
CA HIS A 155 -58.77 -54.54 16.91
C HIS A 155 -59.11 -53.25 17.65
N ILE A 156 -60.34 -53.12 18.17
CA ILE A 156 -60.80 -51.95 18.94
C ILE A 156 -60.05 -51.86 20.27
N ALA A 157 -59.88 -52.98 20.99
CA ALA A 157 -59.14 -53.01 22.25
C ALA A 157 -57.68 -52.58 22.07
N PHE A 158 -57.00 -53.10 21.04
CA PHE A 158 -55.64 -52.68 20.72
C PHE A 158 -55.58 -51.21 20.29
N TYR A 159 -56.48 -50.77 19.41
CA TYR A 159 -56.55 -49.38 18.95
C TYR A 159 -56.70 -48.40 20.13
N ASN A 160 -57.61 -48.67 21.07
CA ASN A 160 -57.82 -47.83 22.25
C ASN A 160 -56.63 -47.89 23.22
N SER A 161 -55.96 -49.05 23.34
CA SER A 161 -54.76 -49.18 24.16
C SER A 161 -53.60 -48.31 23.66
N LEU A 162 -53.58 -47.97 22.36
CA LEU A 162 -52.55 -47.10 21.80
C LEU A 162 -52.68 -45.64 22.27
N ASP A 163 -53.88 -45.19 22.69
CA ASP A 163 -54.10 -43.83 23.18
C ASP A 163 -53.42 -43.56 24.52
N GLN A 164 -53.20 -44.61 25.33
CA GLN A 164 -52.60 -44.51 26.67
C GLN A 164 -51.11 -44.13 26.64
N PHE A 165 -50.43 -44.27 25.48
CA PHE A 165 -49.01 -43.97 25.37
C PHE A 165 -48.72 -42.47 25.24
N SER A 166 -49.74 -41.65 24.97
CA SER A 166 -49.62 -40.20 24.86
C SER A 166 -49.33 -39.49 26.19
N THR A 167 -49.47 -40.19 27.33
CA THR A 167 -49.32 -39.64 28.69
C THR A 167 -48.08 -40.13 29.44
N LEU A 168 -47.24 -40.97 28.81
CA LEU A 168 -46.06 -41.55 29.46
C LEU A 168 -44.81 -40.65 29.38
N PRO A 169 -43.90 -40.72 30.39
CA PRO A 169 -42.62 -40.03 30.34
C PRO A 169 -41.70 -40.55 29.23
N GLU A 170 -40.95 -39.64 28.61
CA GLU A 170 -40.16 -39.86 27.38
C GLU A 170 -39.11 -40.98 27.48
N THR A 171 -38.44 -41.11 28.62
CA THR A 171 -37.36 -42.10 28.81
C THR A 171 -37.86 -43.54 28.87
N GLN A 172 -39.18 -43.74 29.00
CA GLN A 172 -39.80 -45.05 29.18
C GLN A 172 -40.84 -45.37 28.10
N ILE A 173 -41.08 -44.50 27.11
CA ILE A 173 -42.23 -44.60 26.19
C ILE A 173 -42.12 -45.75 25.18
N LEU A 174 -40.93 -46.05 24.67
CA LEU A 174 -40.74 -47.04 23.59
C LEU A 174 -40.94 -48.49 24.06
N GLY A 175 -40.49 -48.85 25.26
CA GLY A 175 -40.61 -50.22 25.78
C GLY A 175 -42.06 -50.73 25.92
N PRO A 176 -42.98 -49.95 26.54
CA PRO A 176 -44.41 -50.25 26.59
C PRO A 176 -45.06 -50.37 25.20
N ILE A 177 -44.72 -49.48 24.27
CA ILE A 177 -45.23 -49.55 22.87
C ILE A 177 -44.80 -50.86 22.22
N ILE A 178 -43.52 -51.25 22.38
CA ILE A 178 -42.98 -52.50 21.83
C ILE A 178 -43.69 -53.71 22.44
N ARG A 179 -43.85 -53.77 23.77
CA ARG A 179 -44.57 -54.88 24.44
C ARG A 179 -46.02 -54.99 23.97
N CYS A 180 -46.72 -53.86 23.90
CA CYS A 180 -48.10 -53.80 23.41
C CYS A 180 -48.19 -54.28 21.95
N ALA A 181 -47.25 -53.85 21.10
CA ALA A 181 -47.17 -54.34 19.73
C ALA A 181 -46.84 -55.85 19.67
N GLU A 182 -45.97 -56.39 20.53
CA GLU A 182 -45.64 -57.83 20.57
C GLU A 182 -46.83 -58.72 20.94
N GLU A 183 -47.70 -58.25 21.83
CA GLU A 183 -48.89 -58.99 22.26
C GLU A 183 -49.95 -59.10 21.15
N TYR A 184 -50.04 -58.09 20.27
CA TYR A 184 -51.09 -58.01 19.27
C TYR A 184 -50.62 -58.31 17.83
N VAL A 185 -49.45 -57.78 17.45
CA VAL A 185 -48.87 -57.88 16.11
C VAL A 185 -47.95 -59.10 16.03
N ARG A 186 -48.17 -59.98 15.04
CA ARG A 186 -47.29 -61.13 14.74
C ARG A 186 -45.95 -60.65 14.18
N THR A 187 -46.00 -59.93 13.07
CA THR A 187 -44.82 -59.44 12.34
C THR A 187 -45.12 -58.07 11.74
N PRO A 188 -44.47 -56.98 12.19
CA PRO A 188 -44.71 -55.65 11.64
C PRO A 188 -44.34 -55.51 10.16
N SER A 189 -43.35 -56.24 9.67
CA SER A 189 -42.99 -56.25 8.24
C SER A 189 -44.09 -56.79 7.33
N ALA A 190 -45.00 -57.64 7.83
CA ALA A 190 -46.17 -58.10 7.07
C ALA A 190 -47.24 -57.01 6.87
N MET A 191 -47.08 -55.86 7.54
CA MET A 191 -47.95 -54.69 7.40
C MET A 191 -47.43 -53.65 6.38
N LEU A 192 -46.22 -53.84 5.85
CA LEU A 192 -45.64 -52.92 4.87
C LEU A 192 -46.45 -52.91 3.57
N GLY A 193 -46.73 -51.72 3.06
CA GLY A 193 -47.47 -51.53 1.81
C GLY A 193 -48.99 -51.67 1.92
N LEU A 194 -49.54 -52.03 3.09
CA LEU A 194 -51.00 -52.04 3.32
C LEU A 194 -51.61 -50.65 3.28
N VAL A 195 -50.84 -49.66 3.74
CA VAL A 195 -51.17 -48.25 3.61
C VAL A 195 -50.06 -47.62 2.78
N HIS A 196 -50.41 -46.95 1.68
CA HIS A 196 -49.47 -46.26 0.80
C HIS A 196 -48.99 -44.93 1.42
N ASP A 197 -48.40 -45.01 2.62
CA ASP A 197 -47.82 -43.89 3.36
C ASP A 197 -46.37 -44.25 3.78
N ASP A 198 -45.39 -43.51 3.25
CA ASP A 198 -43.96 -43.84 3.45
C ASP A 198 -43.49 -43.68 4.88
N ASN A 199 -44.08 -42.75 5.62
CA ASN A 199 -43.77 -42.59 7.03
C ASN A 199 -44.32 -43.77 7.83
N THR A 200 -45.53 -44.23 7.51
CA THR A 200 -46.09 -45.47 8.10
C THR A 200 -45.19 -46.67 7.82
N ASN A 201 -44.78 -46.88 6.57
CA ASN A 201 -43.87 -47.99 6.23
C ASN A 201 -42.52 -47.90 6.95
N TYR A 202 -41.95 -46.69 7.05
CA TYR A 202 -40.70 -46.47 7.78
C TYR A 202 -40.83 -46.81 9.26
N PHE A 203 -41.82 -46.24 9.95
CA PHE A 203 -42.00 -46.44 11.39
C PHE A 203 -42.38 -47.89 11.73
N LEU A 204 -43.11 -48.60 10.87
CA LEU A 204 -43.35 -50.04 11.02
C LEU A 204 -42.05 -50.86 10.87
N SER A 205 -41.19 -50.49 9.91
CA SER A 205 -39.88 -51.15 9.75
C SER A 205 -38.95 -50.86 10.94
N LEU A 206 -39.01 -49.64 11.50
CA LEU A 206 -38.29 -49.26 12.70
C LEU A 206 -38.80 -50.05 13.90
N LEU A 207 -40.12 -50.17 14.07
CA LEU A 207 -40.73 -50.96 15.12
C LEU A 207 -40.32 -52.44 15.03
N ASP A 208 -40.27 -53.03 13.84
CA ASP A 208 -39.79 -54.41 13.64
C ASP A 208 -38.34 -54.57 14.14
N LYS A 209 -37.45 -53.64 13.76
CA LYS A 209 -36.06 -53.63 14.25
C LYS A 209 -35.96 -53.47 15.77
N LEU A 210 -36.80 -52.63 16.37
CA LEU A 210 -36.83 -52.42 17.82
C LEU A 210 -37.35 -53.67 18.56
N MET A 211 -38.41 -54.32 18.04
CA MET A 211 -38.93 -55.59 18.57
C MET A 211 -37.89 -56.70 18.51
N GLN A 212 -37.17 -56.82 17.38
CA GLN A 212 -36.09 -57.82 17.23
C GLN A 212 -34.96 -57.60 18.25
N ARG A 213 -34.54 -56.34 18.45
CA ARG A 213 -33.52 -55.99 19.46
C ARG A 213 -33.98 -56.27 20.89
N GLN A 214 -35.26 -56.01 21.20
CA GLN A 214 -35.83 -56.29 22.52
C GLN A 214 -35.88 -57.80 22.81
N ARG A 215 -36.22 -58.63 21.82
CA ARG A 215 -36.20 -60.10 21.96
C ARG A 215 -34.82 -60.66 22.21
N GLN A 216 -33.77 -60.06 21.64
CA GLN A 216 -32.39 -60.50 21.80
C GLN A 216 -31.79 -60.11 23.17
N ASN A 217 -32.30 -59.07 23.83
CA ASN A 217 -31.75 -58.52 25.08
C ASN A 217 -32.76 -58.61 26.24
N SER A 218 -33.20 -59.81 26.62
CA SER A 218 -34.27 -60.02 27.61
C SER A 218 -33.99 -59.53 29.04
N HIS A 219 -32.78 -59.03 29.36
CA HIS A 219 -32.35 -58.65 30.71
C HIS A 219 -31.81 -57.20 30.86
N SER A 220 -31.94 -56.33 29.85
CA SER A 220 -31.46 -54.92 29.92
C SER A 220 -32.43 -53.93 29.29
N SER A 221 -32.56 -52.72 29.85
CA SER A 221 -33.38 -51.64 29.29
C SER A 221 -32.94 -51.26 27.87
N LEU A 222 -33.88 -51.24 26.92
CA LEU A 222 -33.62 -50.93 25.51
C LEU A 222 -33.01 -49.53 25.37
N THR A 223 -31.73 -49.47 24.99
CA THR A 223 -31.04 -48.21 24.71
C THR A 223 -31.17 -47.91 23.22
N TYR A 224 -31.95 -46.89 22.86
CA TYR A 224 -32.15 -46.47 21.48
C TYR A 224 -31.62 -45.06 21.26
N THR A 225 -30.66 -44.92 20.35
CA THR A 225 -30.15 -43.63 19.88
C THR A 225 -30.76 -43.37 18.50
N PRO A 226 -31.58 -42.34 18.33
CA PRO A 226 -32.17 -42.05 17.04
C PRO A 226 -31.14 -41.66 15.97
N SER A 227 -31.41 -42.02 14.72
CA SER A 227 -30.60 -41.64 13.55
C SER A 227 -31.05 -40.31 12.93
N GLU A 228 -30.22 -39.78 12.04
CA GLU A 228 -30.55 -38.60 11.22
C GLU A 228 -31.81 -38.83 10.35
N THR A 229 -32.05 -40.07 9.92
CA THR A 229 -33.27 -40.42 9.16
C THR A 229 -34.51 -40.39 10.03
N ASP A 230 -34.41 -40.80 11.30
CA ASP A 230 -35.50 -40.69 12.28
C ASP A 230 -35.85 -39.22 12.54
N ALA A 231 -34.82 -38.38 12.68
CA ALA A 231 -34.91 -36.93 12.84
C ALA A 231 -35.71 -36.24 11.73
N ILE A 232 -35.43 -36.60 10.47
CA ILE A 232 -36.11 -36.06 9.28
C ILE A 232 -37.57 -36.52 9.22
N ARG A 233 -37.85 -37.79 9.54
CA ARG A 233 -39.19 -38.40 9.41
C ARG A 233 -40.14 -38.15 10.59
N CYS A 234 -39.61 -37.74 11.73
CA CYS A 234 -40.45 -37.35 12.88
C CYS A 234 -41.22 -36.07 12.60
N TYR A 235 -42.53 -36.15 12.79
CA TYR A 235 -43.40 -34.99 12.74
C TYR A 235 -43.27 -34.20 14.04
N VAL A 236 -42.95 -32.92 13.93
CA VAL A 236 -42.97 -31.96 15.04
C VAL A 236 -43.93 -30.85 14.62
N LYS A 237 -44.96 -30.62 15.42
CA LYS A 237 -45.93 -29.56 15.13
C LYS A 237 -45.26 -28.20 15.41
N THR A 238 -44.99 -27.44 14.36
CA THR A 238 -44.44 -26.08 14.50
C THR A 238 -45.52 -25.13 15.01
N CYS A 239 -45.42 -24.77 16.30
CA CYS A 239 -46.25 -23.76 16.96
C CYS A 239 -45.38 -22.53 17.25
N GLY A 240 -45.72 -21.35 16.75
CA GLY A 240 -44.90 -20.13 16.95
C GLY A 240 -43.81 -19.89 15.88
N ILE A 241 -42.91 -18.94 16.16
CA ILE A 241 -41.80 -18.53 15.28
C ILE A 241 -40.50 -18.61 16.08
N HIS A 242 -39.62 -19.54 15.72
CA HIS A 242 -38.34 -19.75 16.41
C HIS A 242 -37.18 -19.51 15.43
N PRO A 243 -36.30 -18.51 15.66
CA PRO A 243 -35.16 -18.25 14.79
C PRO A 243 -34.02 -19.24 15.04
N VAL A 244 -33.45 -19.79 13.98
CA VAL A 244 -32.31 -20.71 14.02
C VAL A 244 -31.12 -20.11 13.28
N LYS A 245 -29.92 -20.19 13.86
CA LYS A 245 -28.71 -19.65 13.24
C LYS A 245 -27.95 -20.73 12.46
N LEU A 246 -27.91 -20.58 11.14
CA LEU A 246 -27.10 -21.38 10.22
C LEU A 246 -25.86 -20.60 9.77
N THR A 247 -24.75 -21.31 9.54
CA THR A 247 -23.52 -20.72 9.00
C THR A 247 -23.26 -21.32 7.63
N PHE A 248 -23.17 -20.50 6.59
CA PHE A 248 -22.97 -20.98 5.22
C PHE A 248 -21.99 -20.04 4.50
N GLU A 249 -20.89 -20.59 3.96
CA GLU A 249 -19.86 -19.86 3.18
C GLU A 249 -19.48 -18.49 3.78
N ASN A 250 -19.09 -18.49 5.07
CA ASN A 250 -18.72 -17.30 5.87
C ASN A 250 -19.83 -16.25 6.11
N LYS A 251 -21.11 -16.60 5.89
CA LYS A 251 -22.27 -15.77 6.26
C LYS A 251 -23.12 -16.44 7.35
N ILE A 252 -23.81 -15.62 8.13
CA ILE A 252 -24.73 -16.07 9.18
C ILE A 252 -26.16 -15.85 8.70
N TYR A 253 -26.90 -16.94 8.54
CA TYR A 253 -28.32 -16.95 8.21
C TYR A 253 -29.13 -17.16 9.48
N ARG A 254 -30.05 -16.24 9.78
CA ARG A 254 -31.07 -16.38 10.80
C ARG A 254 -32.35 -16.84 10.11
N VAL A 255 -32.65 -18.13 10.20
CA VAL A 255 -33.80 -18.75 9.55
C VAL A 255 -35.00 -18.75 10.49
N PHE A 256 -36.13 -18.21 10.03
CA PHE A 256 -37.40 -18.19 10.77
C PHE A 256 -38.32 -19.27 10.18
N ASP A 257 -38.54 -20.36 10.91
CA ASP A 257 -39.53 -21.39 10.55
C ASP A 257 -40.92 -20.96 11.04
N CYS A 258 -41.85 -20.74 10.10
CA CYS A 258 -43.20 -20.27 10.41
C CYS A 258 -44.24 -21.38 10.21
N GLY A 259 -45.14 -21.53 11.19
CA GLY A 259 -46.28 -22.46 11.09
C GLY A 259 -47.16 -22.18 9.86
N GLY A 260 -47.45 -23.23 9.09
CA GLY A 260 -48.21 -23.14 7.82
C GLY A 260 -49.73 -23.25 7.94
N GLN A 261 -50.24 -23.67 9.11
CA GLN A 261 -51.68 -23.81 9.39
C GLN A 261 -52.38 -22.45 9.43
N ARG A 262 -53.65 -22.37 8.99
CA ARG A 262 -54.37 -21.08 8.88
C ARG A 262 -54.39 -20.30 10.20
N ALA A 263 -54.51 -21.01 11.33
CA ALA A 263 -54.50 -20.42 12.68
C ALA A 263 -53.15 -19.75 13.06
N GLU A 264 -52.03 -20.24 12.52
CA GLU A 264 -50.68 -19.78 12.87
C GLU A 264 -50.21 -18.59 12.01
N ARG A 265 -50.84 -18.36 10.85
CA ARG A 265 -50.41 -17.32 9.87
C ARG A 265 -50.54 -15.90 10.38
N LYS A 266 -51.43 -15.64 11.37
CA LYS A 266 -51.53 -14.33 12.03
C LYS A 266 -50.20 -13.88 12.64
N LYS A 267 -49.34 -14.84 13.01
CA LYS A 267 -48.03 -14.58 13.62
C LYS A 267 -46.98 -14.12 12.60
N TRP A 268 -47.15 -14.40 11.31
CA TRP A 268 -46.17 -14.09 10.24
C TRP A 268 -45.83 -12.59 10.17
N ARG A 269 -46.76 -11.71 10.57
CA ARG A 269 -46.53 -10.26 10.65
C ARG A 269 -45.30 -9.91 11.53
N HIS A 270 -45.02 -10.68 12.57
CA HIS A 270 -43.99 -10.38 13.56
C HIS A 270 -42.56 -10.59 13.03
N CYS A 271 -42.41 -11.38 11.96
CA CYS A 271 -41.13 -11.65 11.32
C CYS A 271 -41.02 -11.12 9.88
N ALA A 272 -42.14 -10.69 9.28
CA ALA A 272 -42.18 -10.20 7.91
C ALA A 272 -41.35 -8.92 7.72
N GLU A 273 -41.37 -7.99 8.68
CA GLU A 273 -40.63 -6.71 8.61
C GLU A 273 -39.11 -6.87 8.68
N GLN A 274 -38.62 -8.02 9.16
CA GLN A 274 -37.19 -8.27 9.34
C GLN A 274 -36.62 -9.14 8.22
N ALA A 275 -37.42 -9.62 7.27
CA ALA A 275 -37.00 -10.58 6.25
C ALA A 275 -36.09 -9.95 5.19
N SER A 276 -34.90 -10.53 5.01
CA SER A 276 -33.96 -10.19 3.94
C SER A 276 -34.22 -11.01 2.67
N VAL A 277 -34.77 -12.22 2.83
CA VAL A 277 -35.16 -13.12 1.73
C VAL A 277 -36.31 -14.01 2.17
N VAL A 278 -37.26 -14.30 1.27
CA VAL A 278 -38.37 -15.21 1.51
C VAL A 278 -38.16 -16.48 0.69
N VAL A 279 -38.23 -17.63 1.34
CA VAL A 279 -38.25 -18.94 0.69
C VAL A 279 -39.64 -19.55 0.91
N PHE A 280 -40.41 -19.66 -0.18
CA PHE A 280 -41.72 -20.28 -0.17
C PHE A 280 -41.61 -21.75 -0.58
N VAL A 281 -42.15 -22.65 0.24
CA VAL A 281 -42.10 -24.09 0.02
C VAL A 281 -43.51 -24.59 -0.32
N ALA A 282 -43.66 -25.23 -1.47
CA ALA A 282 -44.89 -25.91 -1.90
C ALA A 282 -44.62 -27.40 -2.08
N SER A 283 -45.58 -28.24 -1.71
CA SER A 283 -45.45 -29.70 -1.82
C SER A 283 -46.10 -30.22 -3.09
N LEU A 284 -45.31 -30.82 -3.96
CA LEU A 284 -45.78 -31.40 -5.23
C LEU A 284 -46.71 -32.61 -5.02
N SER A 285 -46.65 -33.29 -3.88
CA SER A 285 -47.43 -34.51 -3.63
C SER A 285 -48.87 -34.27 -3.16
N GLU A 286 -49.30 -33.02 -2.99
CA GLU A 286 -50.56 -32.65 -2.33
C GLU A 286 -51.70 -32.30 -3.31
N TYR A 287 -51.51 -32.55 -4.61
CA TYR A 287 -52.47 -32.20 -5.67
C TYR A 287 -53.81 -32.93 -5.59
N ASP A 288 -53.90 -34.09 -4.95
CA ASP A 288 -55.13 -34.89 -4.79
C ASP A 288 -55.65 -34.90 -3.35
N GLN A 289 -55.13 -34.01 -2.48
CA GLN A 289 -55.49 -33.95 -1.06
C GLN A 289 -56.29 -32.70 -0.74
N VAL A 290 -57.16 -32.82 0.27
CA VAL A 290 -57.92 -31.68 0.83
C VAL A 290 -57.37 -31.28 2.20
N LEU A 291 -57.59 -30.04 2.61
CA LEU A 291 -57.17 -29.56 3.93
C LEU A 291 -57.91 -30.31 5.04
N VAL A 292 -57.21 -30.58 6.14
CA VAL A 292 -57.84 -31.10 7.37
C VAL A 292 -58.81 -30.08 7.96
N GLU A 293 -58.46 -28.80 7.85
CA GLU A 293 -59.21 -27.65 8.36
C GLU A 293 -60.45 -27.34 7.49
N ASP A 294 -60.46 -27.77 6.23
CA ASP A 294 -61.44 -27.41 5.22
C ASP A 294 -61.51 -28.51 4.14
N PRO A 295 -62.39 -29.51 4.31
CA PRO A 295 -62.48 -30.66 3.40
C PRO A 295 -62.89 -30.32 1.96
N ALA A 296 -63.42 -29.12 1.72
CA ALA A 296 -63.79 -28.66 0.38
C ALA A 296 -62.61 -28.06 -0.40
N MET A 297 -61.49 -27.76 0.29
CA MET A 297 -60.36 -27.03 -0.29
C MET A 297 -59.20 -27.98 -0.61
N ASN A 298 -58.81 -28.02 -1.89
CA ASN A 298 -57.60 -28.73 -2.32
C ASN A 298 -56.33 -28.06 -1.80
N ARG A 299 -55.38 -28.85 -1.29
CA ARG A 299 -54.15 -28.35 -0.67
C ARG A 299 -53.20 -27.65 -1.63
N MET A 300 -53.05 -28.17 -2.85
CA MET A 300 -52.21 -27.54 -3.88
C MET A 300 -52.80 -26.20 -4.32
N ILE A 301 -54.11 -26.14 -4.55
CA ILE A 301 -54.81 -24.88 -4.88
C ILE A 301 -54.67 -23.88 -3.74
N GLU A 302 -54.76 -24.32 -2.49
CA GLU A 302 -54.58 -23.43 -1.34
C GLU A 302 -53.15 -22.88 -1.27
N SER A 303 -52.14 -23.71 -1.53
CA SER A 303 -50.75 -23.28 -1.60
C SER A 303 -50.54 -22.24 -2.71
N GLN A 304 -51.21 -22.38 -3.85
CA GLN A 304 -51.17 -21.39 -4.94
C GLN A 304 -51.80 -20.06 -4.53
N ILE A 305 -52.99 -20.08 -3.91
CA ILE A 305 -53.65 -18.87 -3.40
C ILE A 305 -52.78 -18.17 -2.36
N LEU A 306 -52.16 -18.93 -1.46
CA LEU A 306 -51.28 -18.40 -0.43
C LEU A 306 -50.02 -17.76 -1.03
N PHE A 307 -49.37 -18.43 -1.99
CA PHE A 307 -48.22 -17.89 -2.69
C PHE A 307 -48.57 -16.58 -3.43
N HIS A 308 -49.74 -16.57 -4.07
CA HIS A 308 -50.25 -15.39 -4.74
C HIS A 308 -50.44 -14.20 -3.78
N ALA A 309 -51.01 -14.45 -2.60
CA ALA A 309 -51.16 -13.43 -1.56
C ALA A 309 -49.81 -12.90 -1.04
N ILE A 310 -48.80 -13.76 -0.91
CA ILE A 310 -47.44 -13.37 -0.50
C ILE A 310 -46.78 -12.49 -1.56
N CYS A 311 -46.87 -12.86 -2.84
CA CYS A 311 -46.30 -12.07 -3.94
C CYS A 311 -46.90 -10.67 -4.04
N ARG A 312 -48.18 -10.50 -3.63
CA ARG A 312 -48.90 -9.22 -3.61
C ARG A 312 -48.85 -8.49 -2.27
N SER A 313 -48.20 -9.05 -1.26
CA SER A 313 -48.09 -8.43 0.05
C SER A 313 -47.14 -7.22 0.02
N THR A 314 -47.55 -6.13 0.66
CA THR A 314 -46.73 -4.92 0.81
C THR A 314 -45.47 -5.15 1.64
N TRP A 315 -45.47 -6.16 2.52
CA TRP A 315 -44.31 -6.51 3.35
C TRP A 315 -43.11 -7.03 2.56
N PHE A 316 -43.35 -7.60 1.37
CA PHE A 316 -42.30 -8.24 0.57
C PHE A 316 -42.04 -7.52 -0.75
N THR A 317 -42.43 -6.24 -0.86
CA THR A 317 -42.34 -5.45 -2.10
C THR A 317 -40.94 -5.55 -2.73
N ASP A 318 -39.90 -5.29 -1.95
CA ASP A 318 -38.48 -5.29 -2.38
C ASP A 318 -37.67 -6.49 -1.87
N VAL A 319 -38.35 -7.51 -1.33
CA VAL A 319 -37.70 -8.72 -0.78
C VAL A 319 -37.66 -9.81 -1.84
N PRO A 320 -36.50 -10.43 -2.15
CA PRO A 320 -36.43 -11.54 -3.09
C PRO A 320 -37.23 -12.74 -2.58
N ILE A 321 -38.09 -13.29 -3.45
CA ILE A 321 -38.92 -14.47 -3.18
C ILE A 321 -38.41 -15.63 -4.02
N ILE A 322 -38.08 -16.74 -3.36
CA ILE A 322 -37.63 -17.99 -3.97
C ILE A 322 -38.70 -19.05 -3.76
N LEU A 323 -39.01 -19.82 -4.81
CA LEU A 323 -39.95 -20.93 -4.74
C LEU A 323 -39.20 -22.26 -4.70
N ILE A 324 -39.51 -23.09 -3.71
CA ILE A 324 -39.05 -24.49 -3.63
C ILE A 324 -40.27 -25.40 -3.78
N LEU A 325 -40.26 -26.20 -4.84
CA LEU A 325 -41.19 -27.28 -5.09
C LEU A 325 -40.60 -28.57 -4.51
N ASN A 326 -41.18 -29.02 -3.40
CA ASN A 326 -40.67 -30.13 -2.59
C ASN A 326 -41.45 -31.43 -2.84
N LYS A 327 -40.87 -32.56 -2.45
CA LYS A 327 -41.44 -33.92 -2.54
C LYS A 327 -41.61 -34.44 -3.98
N ARG A 328 -40.67 -34.11 -4.88
CA ARG A 328 -40.63 -34.64 -6.26
C ARG A 328 -40.63 -36.17 -6.28
N ASP A 329 -39.91 -36.79 -5.36
CA ASP A 329 -39.81 -38.24 -5.18
C ASP A 329 -41.13 -38.91 -4.77
N VAL A 330 -41.98 -38.19 -4.02
CA VAL A 330 -43.31 -38.66 -3.65
C VAL A 330 -44.28 -38.46 -4.82
N LEU A 331 -44.18 -37.35 -5.54
CA LEU A 331 -44.95 -37.09 -6.76
C LEU A 331 -44.73 -38.22 -7.79
N GLU A 332 -43.47 -38.56 -8.09
CA GLU A 332 -43.12 -39.59 -9.08
C GLU A 332 -43.80 -40.94 -8.81
N ARG A 333 -43.84 -41.36 -7.55
CA ARG A 333 -44.49 -42.63 -7.18
C ARG A 333 -46.01 -42.53 -7.23
N LYS A 334 -46.55 -41.36 -6.89
CA LYS A 334 -47.99 -41.12 -6.78
C LYS A 334 -48.68 -40.95 -8.13
N LEU A 335 -47.97 -40.45 -9.14
CA LEU A 335 -48.47 -40.39 -10.51
C LEU A 335 -48.92 -41.76 -11.03
N ARG A 336 -48.27 -42.84 -10.58
CA ARG A 336 -48.62 -44.22 -10.97
C ARG A 336 -49.98 -44.70 -10.44
N THR A 337 -50.52 -44.07 -9.40
CA THR A 337 -51.76 -44.50 -8.74
C THR A 337 -52.85 -43.44 -8.72
N SER A 338 -52.49 -42.16 -8.84
CA SER A 338 -53.39 -41.01 -8.78
C SER A 338 -53.04 -39.99 -9.89
N PRO A 339 -53.65 -40.07 -11.08
CA PRO A 339 -53.37 -39.14 -12.18
C PRO A 339 -53.77 -37.70 -11.86
N ILE A 340 -52.92 -36.71 -12.18
CA ILE A 340 -53.16 -35.28 -11.90
C ILE A 340 -54.42 -34.75 -12.59
N ASN A 341 -54.72 -35.23 -13.81
CA ASN A 341 -55.85 -34.76 -14.62
C ASN A 341 -57.22 -34.94 -13.95
N ARG A 342 -57.34 -35.81 -12.94
CA ARG A 342 -58.56 -35.98 -12.13
C ARG A 342 -58.86 -34.77 -11.25
N HIS A 343 -57.84 -33.99 -10.91
CA HIS A 343 -57.94 -32.83 -10.02
C HIS A 343 -57.64 -31.51 -10.74
N PHE A 344 -56.78 -31.54 -11.77
CA PHE A 344 -56.39 -30.40 -12.60
C PHE A 344 -56.64 -30.74 -14.07
N THR A 345 -57.83 -30.43 -14.57
CA THR A 345 -58.32 -30.88 -15.89
C THR A 345 -57.58 -30.25 -17.08
N ASP A 346 -56.85 -29.17 -16.84
CA ASP A 346 -56.00 -28.45 -17.79
C ASP A 346 -54.59 -29.05 -17.95
N TYR A 347 -54.24 -30.06 -17.14
CA TYR A 347 -52.97 -30.78 -17.24
C TYR A 347 -53.01 -31.90 -18.28
N LEU A 348 -52.09 -31.84 -19.26
CA LEU A 348 -52.01 -32.79 -20.39
C LEU A 348 -50.75 -33.67 -20.39
N GLY A 349 -49.88 -33.57 -19.39
CA GLY A 349 -48.56 -34.23 -19.37
C GLY A 349 -48.55 -35.72 -18.99
N GLY A 350 -49.71 -36.33 -18.72
CA GLY A 350 -49.79 -37.73 -18.31
C GLY A 350 -48.97 -38.05 -17.04
N ASP A 351 -48.39 -39.24 -16.97
CA ASP A 351 -47.64 -39.71 -15.80
C ASP A 351 -46.16 -39.25 -15.80
N ASP A 352 -45.79 -38.30 -16.66
CA ASP A 352 -44.44 -37.71 -16.71
C ASP A 352 -44.23 -36.74 -15.53
N VAL A 353 -43.25 -37.07 -14.69
CA VAL A 353 -42.88 -36.31 -13.48
C VAL A 353 -42.36 -34.93 -13.83
N ASP A 354 -41.58 -34.80 -14.90
CA ASP A 354 -40.96 -33.53 -15.27
C ASP A 354 -42.02 -32.61 -15.89
N ALA A 355 -42.92 -33.16 -16.71
CA ALA A 355 -44.08 -32.42 -17.22
C ALA A 355 -45.00 -31.94 -16.08
N ALA A 356 -45.21 -32.76 -15.04
CA ALA A 356 -45.97 -32.39 -13.85
C ALA A 356 -45.28 -31.29 -13.03
N CYS A 357 -43.95 -31.39 -12.83
CA CYS A 357 -43.18 -30.37 -12.13
C CYS A 357 -43.22 -29.04 -12.88
N ASP A 358 -43.05 -29.06 -14.20
CA ASP A 358 -43.11 -27.89 -15.06
C ASP A 358 -44.50 -27.24 -15.07
N TYR A 359 -45.57 -28.05 -15.07
CA TYR A 359 -46.94 -27.56 -15.00
C TYR A 359 -47.17 -26.76 -13.71
N PHE A 360 -46.82 -27.32 -12.55
CA PHE A 360 -46.97 -26.62 -11.29
C PHE A 360 -46.01 -25.42 -11.18
N ALA A 361 -44.76 -25.54 -11.63
CA ALA A 361 -43.81 -24.41 -11.66
C ALA A 361 -44.34 -23.22 -12.47
N ARG A 362 -44.90 -23.47 -13.66
CA ARG A 362 -45.55 -22.45 -14.50
C ARG A 362 -46.78 -21.86 -13.82
N SER A 363 -47.60 -22.70 -13.19
CA SER A 363 -48.78 -22.25 -12.45
C SER A 363 -48.41 -21.29 -11.32
N PHE A 364 -47.43 -21.62 -10.48
CA PHE A 364 -46.93 -20.72 -9.44
C PHE A 364 -46.26 -19.45 -10.01
N ALA A 365 -45.46 -19.58 -11.07
CA ALA A 365 -44.81 -18.44 -11.71
C ALA A 365 -45.81 -17.42 -12.28
N SER A 366 -46.97 -17.88 -12.78
CA SER A 366 -48.04 -17.00 -13.27
C SER A 366 -48.54 -16.01 -12.19
N PHE A 367 -48.48 -16.39 -10.92
CA PHE A 367 -48.90 -15.56 -9.79
C PHE A 367 -47.85 -14.54 -9.34
N ALA A 368 -46.61 -14.63 -9.83
CA ALA A 368 -45.49 -13.74 -9.47
C ALA A 368 -45.28 -12.59 -10.48
N GLN A 369 -46.23 -12.34 -11.39
CA GLN A 369 -46.19 -11.24 -12.36
C GLN A 369 -46.00 -9.88 -11.64
N GLY A 370 -44.82 -9.27 -11.82
CA GLY A 370 -44.43 -8.01 -11.18
C GLY A 370 -43.24 -8.11 -10.20
N LYS A 371 -42.73 -9.31 -9.91
CA LYS A 371 -41.48 -9.53 -9.15
C LYS A 371 -40.29 -9.74 -10.08
N PRO A 372 -39.06 -9.34 -9.70
CA PRO A 372 -37.84 -9.74 -10.42
C PRO A 372 -37.76 -11.28 -10.48
N GLN A 373 -37.32 -11.82 -11.63
CA GLN A 373 -37.34 -13.25 -12.02
C GLN A 373 -37.54 -14.24 -10.85
N LEU A 374 -38.76 -14.78 -10.70
CA LEU A 374 -39.04 -15.83 -9.71
C LEU A 374 -38.19 -17.06 -10.02
N GLN A 375 -37.40 -17.48 -9.03
CA GLN A 375 -36.57 -18.67 -9.13
C GLN A 375 -37.30 -19.86 -8.54
N VAL A 376 -37.28 -20.96 -9.27
CA VAL A 376 -37.93 -22.21 -8.89
C VAL A 376 -36.88 -23.30 -8.73
N TYR A 377 -36.85 -23.93 -7.57
CA TYR A 377 -35.99 -25.07 -7.25
C TYR A 377 -36.83 -26.30 -6.94
N LEU A 378 -36.36 -27.46 -7.38
CA LEU A 378 -36.96 -28.76 -7.08
C LEU A 378 -36.14 -29.44 -5.98
N THR A 379 -36.83 -30.06 -5.02
CA THR A 379 -36.20 -30.82 -3.93
C THR A 379 -37.00 -32.09 -3.63
N SER A 380 -36.32 -33.12 -3.14
CA SER A 380 -36.93 -34.33 -2.59
C SER A 380 -37.22 -34.21 -1.09
N ALA A 381 -38.11 -35.08 -0.61
CA ALA A 381 -38.58 -35.06 0.78
C ALA A 381 -37.49 -35.44 1.79
N ILE A 382 -36.43 -36.15 1.38
CA ILE A 382 -35.46 -36.79 2.30
C ILE A 382 -33.98 -36.66 1.90
N ASP A 383 -33.63 -36.16 0.70
CA ASP A 383 -32.22 -36.04 0.29
C ASP A 383 -31.58 -34.74 0.80
N VAL A 384 -30.72 -34.89 1.81
CA VAL A 384 -29.97 -33.78 2.42
C VAL A 384 -29.03 -33.10 1.42
N TYR A 385 -28.40 -33.84 0.50
CA TYR A 385 -27.42 -33.29 -0.43
C TYR A 385 -28.10 -32.41 -1.50
N GLU A 386 -29.28 -32.82 -1.96
CA GLU A 386 -30.07 -32.04 -2.91
C GLU A 386 -30.52 -30.70 -2.30
N VAL A 387 -30.93 -30.71 -1.03
CA VAL A 387 -31.36 -29.51 -0.30
C VAL A 387 -30.18 -28.58 0.01
N VAL A 388 -29.03 -29.12 0.42
CA VAL A 388 -27.80 -28.35 0.61
C VAL A 388 -27.31 -27.75 -0.71
N GLY A 389 -27.35 -28.53 -1.81
CA GLY A 389 -26.99 -28.06 -3.15
C GLY A 389 -27.92 -26.94 -3.65
N THR A 390 -29.22 -27.07 -3.37
CA THR A 390 -30.22 -26.02 -3.65
C THR A 390 -29.92 -24.75 -2.86
N PHE A 391 -29.62 -24.87 -1.57
CA PHE A 391 -29.29 -23.72 -0.72
C PHE A 391 -27.97 -23.04 -1.14
N ARG A 392 -26.98 -23.80 -1.64
CA ARG A 392 -25.75 -23.24 -2.23
C ARG A 392 -26.05 -22.37 -3.46
N LYS A 393 -26.90 -22.85 -4.37
CA LYS A 393 -27.33 -22.07 -5.55
C LYS A 393 -28.04 -20.78 -5.14
N ILE A 394 -28.89 -20.86 -4.11
CA ILE A 394 -29.54 -19.68 -3.51
C ILE A 394 -28.48 -18.71 -2.93
N HIS A 395 -27.45 -19.21 -2.23
CA HIS A 395 -26.37 -18.39 -1.68
C HIS A 395 -25.58 -17.65 -2.77
N GLU A 396 -25.13 -18.36 -3.80
CA GLU A 396 -24.35 -17.79 -4.92
C GLU A 396 -25.12 -16.70 -5.67
N GLN A 397 -26.45 -16.79 -5.71
CA GLN A 397 -27.30 -15.78 -6.34
C GLN A 397 -27.56 -14.57 -5.46
N LEU A 398 -27.76 -14.77 -4.15
CA LEU A 398 -27.89 -13.66 -3.21
C LEU A 398 -26.56 -12.91 -3.06
N PHE A 399 -25.42 -13.58 -3.25
CA PHE A 399 -24.07 -13.02 -3.15
C PHE A 399 -23.20 -13.46 -4.34
N PRO A 400 -23.39 -12.89 -5.55
CA PRO A 400 -22.52 -13.19 -6.66
C PRO A 400 -21.09 -12.73 -6.33
N GLU A 401 -20.16 -13.69 -6.17
CA GLU A 401 -18.76 -13.34 -6.01
C GLU A 401 -18.27 -12.60 -7.26
N PRO A 402 -17.52 -11.48 -7.10
CA PRO A 402 -16.95 -10.81 -8.26
C PRO A 402 -15.95 -11.76 -8.92
N LYS A 403 -16.21 -12.12 -10.19
CA LYS A 403 -15.32 -12.90 -11.09
C LYS A 403 -13.99 -12.19 -11.42
N ALA A 404 -13.36 -11.53 -10.45
CA ALA A 404 -12.16 -10.72 -10.60
C ALA A 404 -10.86 -11.45 -10.18
N GLN A 405 -10.91 -12.70 -9.70
CA GLN A 405 -9.70 -13.41 -9.26
C GLN A 405 -8.87 -14.00 -10.42
N GLY A 406 -9.49 -14.53 -11.48
CA GLY A 406 -8.76 -15.07 -12.64
C GLY A 406 -8.02 -14.01 -13.47
N LEU A 407 -8.65 -12.84 -13.67
CA LEU A 407 -8.04 -11.73 -14.40
C LEU A 407 -6.87 -11.12 -13.62
N ARG A 408 -6.94 -11.06 -12.28
CA ARG A 408 -5.85 -10.53 -11.46
C ARG A 408 -4.61 -11.42 -11.51
N ILE A 409 -4.75 -12.75 -11.44
CA ILE A 409 -3.59 -13.66 -11.48
C ILE A 409 -2.93 -13.67 -12.87
N SER A 410 -3.70 -13.65 -13.96
CA SER A 410 -3.14 -13.53 -15.33
C SER A 410 -2.39 -12.21 -15.50
N LEU A 411 -2.98 -11.09 -15.06
CA LEU A 411 -2.32 -9.79 -15.15
C LEU A 411 -1.06 -9.73 -14.28
N PHE A 412 -1.07 -10.31 -13.08
CA PHE A 412 0.11 -10.37 -12.21
C PHE A 412 1.21 -11.25 -12.81
N MET A 413 0.88 -12.39 -13.43
CA MET A 413 1.84 -13.24 -14.12
C MET A 413 2.40 -12.57 -15.37
N GLU A 414 1.56 -11.95 -16.19
CA GLU A 414 1.97 -11.19 -17.37
C GLU A 414 2.87 -10.01 -16.99
N LEU A 415 2.49 -9.23 -15.96
CA LEU A 415 3.31 -8.14 -15.42
C LEU A 415 4.62 -8.67 -14.84
N TYR A 416 4.63 -9.85 -14.22
CA TYR A 416 5.84 -10.49 -13.70
C TYR A 416 6.77 -10.96 -14.83
N PHE A 417 6.25 -11.62 -15.86
CA PHE A 417 7.01 -12.03 -17.04
C PHE A 417 7.54 -10.82 -17.82
N VAL A 418 6.74 -9.76 -17.96
CA VAL A 418 7.18 -8.49 -18.55
C VAL A 418 8.29 -7.87 -17.70
N ALA A 419 8.13 -7.81 -16.37
CA ALA A 419 9.16 -7.27 -15.48
C ALA A 419 10.48 -8.07 -15.55
N ILE A 420 10.40 -9.41 -15.58
CA ILE A 420 11.56 -10.28 -15.77
C ILE A 420 12.19 -10.06 -17.15
N SER A 421 11.38 -9.98 -18.21
CA SER A 421 11.87 -9.81 -19.58
C SER A 421 12.56 -8.46 -19.75
N ILE A 422 12.03 -7.39 -19.15
CA ILE A 422 12.65 -6.05 -19.11
C ILE A 422 14.02 -6.09 -18.40
N VAL A 423 14.23 -6.99 -17.44
CA VAL A 423 15.51 -7.12 -16.75
C VAL A 423 16.47 -8.06 -17.50
N ILE A 424 16.01 -9.21 -17.97
CA ILE A 424 16.85 -10.25 -18.56
C ILE A 424 17.25 -9.93 -20.01
N LEU A 425 16.35 -9.41 -20.84
CA LEU A 425 16.65 -9.14 -22.26
C LEU A 425 17.79 -8.13 -22.44
N PRO A 426 17.86 -7.00 -21.71
CA PRO A 426 19.01 -6.10 -21.81
C PRO A 426 20.31 -6.74 -21.29
N LEU A 427 20.24 -7.62 -20.29
CA LEU A 427 21.41 -8.33 -19.77
C LEU A 427 21.97 -9.33 -20.80
N VAL A 428 21.08 -10.08 -21.46
CA VAL A 428 21.43 -11.03 -22.52
C VAL A 428 21.92 -10.30 -23.77
N TRP A 429 21.20 -9.27 -24.23
CA TRP A 429 21.60 -8.41 -25.35
C TRP A 429 23.04 -7.94 -25.15
N ARG A 430 23.35 -7.44 -23.97
CA ARG A 430 24.66 -6.86 -23.66
C ARG A 430 25.80 -7.87 -23.52
N GLN A 431 25.48 -9.13 -23.28
CA GLN A 431 26.45 -10.23 -23.35
C GLN A 431 26.79 -10.58 -24.81
N LEU A 432 25.85 -10.37 -25.73
CA LEU A 432 25.99 -10.71 -27.15
C LEU A 432 26.73 -9.63 -27.96
N PHE A 433 26.73 -8.38 -27.52
CA PHE A 433 27.45 -7.29 -28.21
C PHE A 433 28.83 -6.99 -27.58
N PRO A 434 29.82 -6.54 -28.38
CA PRO A 434 31.12 -6.11 -27.87
C PRO A 434 30.96 -4.99 -26.84
N ASP A 435 31.46 -5.20 -25.62
CA ASP A 435 31.42 -4.18 -24.57
C ASP A 435 32.60 -3.22 -24.75
N PRO A 436 32.37 -1.96 -25.18
CA PRO A 436 33.43 -1.00 -25.45
C PRO A 436 34.21 -0.60 -24.18
N LEU A 437 33.67 -0.89 -22.99
CA LEU A 437 34.29 -0.62 -21.70
C LEU A 437 34.89 -1.87 -21.04
N ARG A 438 35.05 -2.99 -21.76
CA ARG A 438 35.57 -4.25 -21.21
C ARG A 438 36.95 -4.13 -20.56
N ARG A 439 37.80 -3.22 -21.05
CA ARG A 439 39.15 -2.97 -20.53
C ARG A 439 39.18 -2.26 -19.18
N PHE A 440 38.11 -1.55 -18.80
CA PHE A 440 38.10 -0.79 -17.56
C PHE A 440 37.70 -1.69 -16.37
N PRO A 441 38.48 -1.66 -15.27
CA PRO A 441 38.18 -2.44 -14.08
C PRO A 441 36.95 -1.89 -13.35
N GLY A 442 36.33 -2.71 -12.50
CA GLY A 442 35.20 -2.28 -11.68
C GLY A 442 34.28 -3.43 -11.26
N PRO A 443 33.34 -3.17 -10.32
CA PRO A 443 32.45 -4.18 -9.77
C PRO A 443 31.66 -4.92 -10.84
N ARG A 444 31.53 -6.24 -10.73
CA ARG A 444 30.80 -7.05 -11.71
C ARG A 444 29.37 -6.57 -11.91
N LEU A 445 28.63 -6.31 -10.82
CA LEU A 445 27.24 -5.83 -10.88
C LEU A 445 27.13 -4.47 -11.59
N ALA A 446 28.06 -3.56 -11.35
CA ALA A 446 28.11 -2.24 -12.00
C ALA A 446 28.23 -2.36 -13.53
N ARG A 447 28.93 -3.39 -14.02
CA ARG A 447 29.02 -3.64 -15.48
C ARG A 447 27.67 -3.95 -16.09
N TRP A 448 26.79 -4.62 -15.37
CA TRP A 448 25.53 -5.16 -15.90
C TRP A 448 24.36 -4.21 -15.72
N THR A 449 24.27 -3.53 -14.58
CA THR A 449 23.07 -2.79 -14.20
C THR A 449 23.35 -1.48 -13.47
N ARG A 450 22.50 -0.49 -13.69
CA ARG A 450 22.48 0.77 -12.94
C ARG A 450 22.00 0.58 -11.51
N PHE A 451 21.30 -0.53 -11.20
CA PHE A 451 20.82 -0.82 -9.85
C PHE A 451 21.93 -0.92 -8.80
N TYR A 452 23.16 -1.20 -9.23
CA TYR A 452 24.35 -1.10 -8.38
C TYR A 452 24.47 0.29 -7.74
N ARG A 453 24.38 1.35 -8.56
CA ARG A 453 24.41 2.73 -8.09
C ARG A 453 23.15 3.11 -7.32
N VAL A 454 21.97 2.63 -7.77
CA VAL A 454 20.69 2.87 -7.09
C VAL A 454 20.77 2.48 -5.62
N TYR A 455 21.40 1.35 -5.30
CA TYR A 455 21.57 0.92 -3.91
C TYR A 455 22.30 1.96 -3.07
N TYR A 456 23.45 2.47 -3.52
CA TYR A 456 24.22 3.44 -2.75
C TYR A 456 23.54 4.80 -2.64
N ASP A 457 22.88 5.24 -3.72
CA ASP A 457 22.15 6.50 -3.74
C ASP A 457 20.87 6.46 -2.88
N THR A 458 20.19 5.32 -2.79
CA THR A 458 18.85 5.24 -2.15
C THR A 458 18.78 4.35 -0.90
N VAL A 459 19.34 3.13 -0.95
CA VAL A 459 19.23 2.13 0.12
C VAL A 459 20.32 2.29 1.18
N ALA A 460 21.56 2.56 0.77
CA ALA A 460 22.71 2.78 1.66
C ALA A 460 22.76 4.21 2.25
N GLY A 461 21.73 5.03 1.98
CA GLY A 461 21.59 6.36 2.55
C GLY A 461 22.40 7.45 1.86
N ALA A 462 22.50 7.42 0.52
CA ALA A 462 23.21 8.39 -0.30
C ALA A 462 24.72 8.45 0.02
N ARG A 463 25.38 7.30 -0.11
CA ARG A 463 26.80 7.08 0.22
C ARG A 463 27.66 6.74 -1.00
N TRP A 464 27.30 7.30 -2.16
CA TRP A 464 27.98 6.98 -3.41
C TRP A 464 29.42 7.50 -3.45
N VAL A 465 29.66 8.76 -3.06
CA VAL A 465 31.02 9.33 -3.03
C VAL A 465 31.98 8.57 -2.10
N SER A 466 31.53 8.19 -0.89
CA SER A 466 32.35 7.37 0.01
C SER A 466 32.61 5.98 -0.58
N HIS A 467 31.63 5.41 -1.27
CA HIS A 467 31.80 4.13 -1.95
C HIS A 467 32.76 4.23 -3.14
N LEU A 468 32.75 5.35 -3.87
CA LEU A 468 33.72 5.61 -4.94
C LEU A 468 35.16 5.60 -4.41
N GLN A 469 35.41 6.13 -3.20
CA GLN A 469 36.76 6.10 -2.60
C GLN A 469 37.25 4.65 -2.45
N HIS A 470 36.42 3.80 -1.85
CA HIS A 470 36.70 2.37 -1.74
C HIS A 470 36.92 1.69 -3.11
N LEU A 471 36.11 2.05 -4.12
CA LEU A 471 36.29 1.49 -5.47
C LEU A 471 37.63 1.87 -6.09
N HIS A 472 38.11 3.10 -5.88
CA HIS A 472 39.41 3.53 -6.39
C HIS A 472 40.59 2.90 -5.66
N GLU A 473 40.45 2.62 -4.36
CA GLU A 473 41.42 1.82 -3.59
C GLU A 473 41.58 0.40 -4.17
N VAL A 474 40.47 -0.22 -4.60
CA VAL A 474 40.46 -1.61 -5.09
C VAL A 474 40.83 -1.73 -6.57
N TYR A 475 40.31 -0.85 -7.42
CA TYR A 475 40.37 -1.00 -8.88
C TYR A 475 41.34 -0.03 -9.58
N GLY A 476 41.89 0.95 -8.86
CA GLY A 476 42.84 1.92 -9.39
C GLY A 476 42.19 3.21 -9.92
N PRO A 477 42.89 3.99 -10.76
CA PRO A 477 42.55 5.40 -11.03
C PRO A 477 41.33 5.62 -11.92
N VAL A 478 40.90 4.61 -12.68
CA VAL A 478 39.71 4.66 -13.53
C VAL A 478 38.86 3.44 -13.27
N VAL A 479 37.63 3.66 -12.80
CA VAL A 479 36.72 2.59 -12.41
C VAL A 479 35.42 2.67 -13.18
N ARG A 480 34.97 1.54 -13.68
CA ARG A 480 33.65 1.37 -14.26
C ARG A 480 32.62 1.19 -13.15
N VAL A 481 31.75 2.17 -13.01
CA VAL A 481 30.78 2.29 -11.91
C VAL A 481 29.33 2.13 -12.35
N GLY A 482 29.11 1.96 -13.65
CA GLY A 482 27.83 1.62 -14.23
C GLY A 482 27.99 0.98 -15.61
N PRO A 483 26.86 0.60 -16.24
CA PRO A 483 26.83 0.07 -17.58
C PRO A 483 27.76 0.77 -18.56
N ASN A 484 27.50 2.05 -18.77
CA ASN A 484 28.23 2.92 -19.66
C ASN A 484 28.85 4.08 -18.87
N GLU A 485 29.27 3.85 -17.62
CA GLU A 485 29.75 4.93 -16.73
C GLU A 485 31.13 4.63 -16.16
N LEU A 486 32.05 5.59 -16.29
CA LEU A 486 33.38 5.59 -15.72
C LEU A 486 33.53 6.73 -14.71
N HIS A 487 34.20 6.45 -13.60
CA HIS A 487 34.64 7.45 -12.62
C HIS A 487 36.17 7.51 -12.59
N PHE A 488 36.69 8.72 -12.48
CA PHE A 488 38.12 9.01 -12.43
C PHE A 488 38.50 9.55 -11.05
N SER A 489 39.68 9.17 -10.53
CA SER A 489 40.23 9.75 -9.30
C SER A 489 41.39 10.71 -9.54
N ASP A 490 42.04 10.64 -10.71
CA ASP A 490 43.17 11.51 -11.06
C ASP A 490 42.69 12.96 -11.29
N PRO A 491 43.21 13.96 -10.55
CA PRO A 491 42.90 15.37 -10.76
C PRO A 491 43.14 15.88 -12.20
N ALA A 492 44.05 15.27 -12.97
CA ALA A 492 44.26 15.60 -14.38
C ALA A 492 42.99 15.41 -15.22
N ALA A 493 42.18 14.40 -14.90
CA ALA A 493 40.90 14.15 -15.59
C ALA A 493 39.91 15.31 -15.46
N TYR A 494 40.02 16.13 -14.40
CA TYR A 494 39.09 17.24 -14.16
C TYR A 494 39.13 18.26 -15.30
N ALA A 495 40.33 18.63 -15.76
CA ALA A 495 40.48 19.58 -16.85
C ALA A 495 39.96 19.00 -18.17
N ASP A 496 40.25 17.73 -18.46
CA ASP A 496 39.82 17.05 -19.68
C ASP A 496 38.28 16.94 -19.74
N ILE A 497 37.64 16.56 -18.63
CA ILE A 497 36.19 16.34 -18.56
C ILE A 497 35.40 17.65 -18.67
N TYR A 498 35.83 18.73 -18.00
CA TYR A 498 34.98 19.91 -17.80
C TYR A 498 35.31 21.11 -18.70
N SER A 499 36.44 21.11 -19.42
CA SER A 499 36.84 22.26 -20.24
C SER A 499 36.16 22.33 -21.61
N SER A 500 35.69 21.20 -22.15
CA SER A 500 35.23 21.08 -23.55
C SER A 500 33.75 20.66 -23.66
N PRO A 501 32.78 21.55 -23.42
CA PRO A 501 31.35 21.18 -23.35
C PRO A 501 30.75 20.66 -24.67
N ALA A 502 31.36 20.96 -25.83
CA ALA A 502 30.90 20.44 -27.12
C ALA A 502 31.21 18.94 -27.30
N LYS A 503 32.37 18.49 -26.79
CA LYS A 503 32.79 17.08 -26.81
C LYS A 503 32.24 16.28 -25.64
N LEU A 504 31.93 16.99 -24.55
CA LEU A 504 31.52 16.45 -23.27
C LEU A 504 30.31 17.25 -22.74
N PRO A 505 29.13 17.15 -23.38
CA PRO A 505 27.90 17.76 -22.87
C PRO A 505 27.48 17.15 -21.53
N LYS A 506 26.62 17.85 -20.80
CA LYS A 506 26.02 17.37 -19.54
C LYS A 506 25.22 16.09 -19.78
N ASP A 507 25.23 15.16 -18.82
CA ASP A 507 24.37 13.98 -18.90
C ASP A 507 22.88 14.34 -18.71
N PRO A 508 22.00 14.14 -19.73
CA PRO A 508 20.59 14.45 -19.60
C PRO A 508 19.89 13.73 -18.45
N HIS A 509 20.36 12.53 -18.07
CA HIS A 509 19.70 11.70 -17.08
C HIS A 509 19.77 12.30 -15.68
N ILE A 510 20.92 12.88 -15.32
CA ILE A 510 21.13 13.51 -14.02
C ILE A 510 20.59 14.95 -14.00
N TYR A 511 20.83 15.74 -15.05
CA TYR A 511 20.52 17.18 -15.04
C TYR A 511 19.03 17.49 -15.23
N LYS A 512 18.29 16.73 -16.06
CA LYS A 512 16.84 17.01 -16.27
C LYS A 512 16.00 16.85 -15.00
N VAL A 513 16.45 16.05 -14.05
CA VAL A 513 15.76 15.85 -12.75
C VAL A 513 15.76 17.12 -11.91
N HIS A 514 16.77 17.99 -12.10
CA HIS A 514 16.87 19.28 -11.42
C HIS A 514 15.98 20.36 -12.04
N ALA A 515 15.33 20.12 -13.19
CA ALA A 515 14.40 21.07 -13.80
C ALA A 515 13.00 21.01 -13.20
N PHE A 516 12.74 20.11 -12.23
CA PHE A 516 11.43 19.95 -11.57
C PHE A 516 10.26 19.69 -12.53
N GLY A 517 10.54 19.19 -13.74
CA GLY A 517 9.55 19.02 -14.79
C GLY A 517 9.12 20.33 -15.47
N LEU A 518 9.84 21.43 -15.28
CA LEU A 518 9.73 22.68 -16.00
C LEU A 518 10.71 22.70 -17.19
N PRO A 519 10.66 23.73 -18.06
CA PRO A 519 11.66 23.94 -19.10
C PRO A 519 13.10 24.03 -18.54
N SER A 520 14.10 23.69 -19.37
CA SER A 520 15.50 23.82 -18.99
C SER A 520 15.82 25.27 -18.58
N ASN A 521 16.59 25.38 -17.51
CA ASN A 521 17.18 26.61 -16.99
C ASN A 521 18.71 26.60 -17.24
N VAL A 522 19.44 27.66 -16.84
CA VAL A 522 20.90 27.76 -17.08
C VAL A 522 21.67 26.57 -16.50
N PHE A 523 21.24 26.03 -15.36
CA PHE A 523 21.90 24.90 -14.72
C PHE A 523 21.58 23.55 -15.37
N THR A 524 20.37 23.38 -15.89
CA THR A 524 19.89 22.08 -16.40
C THR A 524 20.06 21.92 -17.91
N GLU A 525 20.23 23.01 -18.65
CA GLU A 525 20.39 22.98 -20.10
C GLU A 525 21.62 22.16 -20.52
N VAL A 526 21.40 21.15 -21.35
CA VAL A 526 22.41 20.18 -21.79
C VAL A 526 23.11 20.65 -23.06
N ASP A 527 22.37 21.28 -23.99
CA ASP A 527 22.93 21.76 -25.24
C ASP A 527 23.89 22.93 -24.97
N PRO A 528 25.17 22.86 -25.39
CA PRO A 528 26.14 23.93 -25.18
C PRO A 528 25.74 25.27 -25.80
N LYS A 529 25.06 25.28 -26.95
CA LYS A 529 24.68 26.51 -27.65
C LYS A 529 23.50 27.18 -26.94
N ALA A 530 22.43 26.44 -26.65
CA ALA A 530 21.29 26.93 -25.88
C ALA A 530 21.72 27.46 -24.50
N HIS A 531 22.61 26.73 -23.82
CA HIS A 531 23.16 27.19 -22.56
C HIS A 531 23.94 28.52 -22.67
N ALA A 532 24.74 28.70 -23.74
CA ALA A 532 25.47 29.95 -23.94
C ALA A 532 24.52 31.14 -24.10
N VAL A 533 23.39 30.95 -24.78
CA VAL A 533 22.31 31.95 -24.86
C VAL A 533 21.76 32.24 -23.46
N LEU A 534 21.32 31.21 -22.71
CA LEU A 534 20.77 31.39 -21.37
C LEU A 534 21.74 32.13 -20.42
N LYS A 535 23.01 31.69 -20.40
CA LYS A 535 24.07 32.30 -19.60
C LYS A 535 24.32 33.77 -19.98
N SER A 536 24.26 34.10 -21.28
CA SER A 536 24.46 35.48 -21.74
C SER A 536 23.39 36.44 -21.24
N MET A 537 22.16 35.96 -20.98
CA MET A 537 21.07 36.79 -20.45
C MET A 537 21.29 37.15 -18.98
N LEU A 538 21.95 36.28 -18.21
CA LEU A 538 22.15 36.44 -16.77
C LEU A 538 23.56 36.94 -16.39
N GLY A 539 24.53 36.84 -17.30
CA GLY A 539 25.94 37.03 -16.98
C GLY A 539 26.32 38.41 -16.44
N SER A 540 25.65 39.48 -16.89
CA SER A 540 25.92 40.85 -16.42
C SER A 540 25.55 41.05 -14.95
N PHE A 541 24.45 40.44 -14.51
CA PHE A 541 23.97 40.49 -13.13
C PHE A 541 25.00 39.86 -12.18
N PHE A 542 25.49 38.67 -12.51
CA PHE A 542 26.47 37.96 -11.68
C PHE A 542 27.94 38.33 -11.96
N SER A 543 28.19 39.39 -12.73
CA SER A 543 29.53 39.95 -12.91
C SER A 543 30.00 40.65 -11.63
N ARG A 544 31.31 40.85 -11.45
CA ARG A 544 31.83 41.59 -10.28
C ARG A 544 31.16 42.96 -10.12
N GLN A 545 31.01 43.70 -11.22
CA GLN A 545 30.35 45.01 -11.22
C GLN A 545 28.86 44.92 -10.86
N GLY A 546 28.18 43.86 -11.29
CA GLY A 546 26.79 43.62 -10.92
C GLY A 546 26.63 43.31 -9.43
N ILE A 547 27.54 42.52 -8.86
CA ILE A 547 27.52 42.16 -7.43
C ILE A 547 27.89 43.34 -6.52
N LEU A 548 28.80 44.23 -6.93
CA LEU A 548 29.11 45.43 -6.14
C LEU A 548 27.88 46.33 -5.91
N LYS A 549 26.92 46.35 -6.85
CA LYS A 549 25.67 47.09 -6.66
C LYS A 549 24.78 46.49 -5.55
N LEU A 550 25.05 45.26 -5.14
CA LEU A 550 24.29 44.52 -4.12
C LEU A 550 24.94 44.56 -2.74
N GLU A 551 26.09 45.23 -2.60
CA GLU A 551 26.83 45.24 -1.35
C GLU A 551 25.95 45.66 -0.17
N GLY A 552 25.12 46.69 -0.34
CA GLY A 552 24.15 47.12 0.66
C GLY A 552 23.11 46.04 1.00
N VAL A 553 22.58 45.33 0.00
CA VAL A 553 21.63 44.23 0.21
C VAL A 553 22.25 43.09 1.02
N ILE A 554 23.50 42.73 0.71
CA ILE A 554 24.25 41.70 1.43
C ILE A 554 24.51 42.15 2.86
N GLN A 555 24.99 43.39 3.06
CA GLN A 555 25.28 43.94 4.38
C GLN A 555 24.03 44.03 5.25
N ASP A 556 22.87 44.43 4.71
CA ASP A 556 21.59 44.46 5.42
C ASP A 556 21.22 43.09 6.00
N GLN A 557 21.32 42.03 5.19
CA GLN A 557 20.98 40.68 5.65
C GLN A 557 21.98 40.15 6.66
N ILE A 558 23.27 40.51 6.53
CA ILE A 558 24.29 40.17 7.51
C ILE A 558 24.05 40.90 8.83
N ASN A 559 23.76 42.20 8.79
CA ASN A 559 23.42 42.98 9.99
C ASN A 559 22.23 42.35 10.72
N LYS A 560 21.20 41.96 9.97
CA LYS A 560 20.03 41.27 10.51
C LYS A 560 20.39 39.92 11.16
N LEU A 561 21.21 39.11 10.49
CA LEU A 561 21.74 37.86 11.06
C LEU A 561 22.49 38.12 12.38
N LEU A 562 23.39 39.11 12.43
CA LEU A 562 24.14 39.46 13.63
C LEU A 562 23.19 39.87 14.77
N SER A 563 22.21 40.74 14.49
CA SER A 563 21.23 41.17 15.49
C SER A 563 20.44 39.99 16.05
N GLN A 564 19.98 39.07 15.20
CA GLN A 564 19.23 37.88 15.63
C GLN A 564 20.09 36.94 16.49
N LEU A 565 21.36 36.75 16.13
CA LEU A 565 22.31 35.95 16.94
C LEU A 565 22.56 36.59 18.31
N ILE A 566 22.81 37.89 18.37
CA ILE A 566 23.09 38.60 19.63
C ILE A 566 21.85 38.66 20.53
N GLN A 567 20.66 38.87 19.96
CA GLN A 567 19.44 39.01 20.75
C GLN A 567 18.94 37.67 21.30
N ASN A 568 18.95 36.62 20.47
CA ASN A 568 18.24 35.37 20.80
C ASN A 568 19.16 34.23 21.23
N HIS A 569 20.47 34.31 20.96
CA HIS A 569 21.40 33.19 21.11
C HIS A 569 22.59 33.44 22.05
N LYS A 570 22.46 34.38 22.99
CA LYS A 570 23.42 34.59 24.09
C LYS A 570 23.50 33.39 25.03
N THR A 571 22.36 32.78 25.35
CA THR A 571 22.25 31.65 26.29
C THR A 571 21.77 30.37 25.62
N THR A 572 21.08 30.46 24.49
CA THR A 572 20.60 29.32 23.73
C THR A 572 21.47 29.08 22.49
N PRO A 573 21.94 27.84 22.22
CA PRO A 573 22.78 27.58 21.06
C PRO A 573 22.06 27.85 19.73
N ALA A 574 22.66 28.67 18.86
CA ALA A 574 22.23 28.86 17.49
C ALA A 574 22.75 27.73 16.60
N ASN A 575 21.89 27.13 15.77
CA ASN A 575 22.37 26.22 14.73
C ASN A 575 22.89 27.02 13.53
N MET A 576 24.20 27.10 13.39
CA MET A 576 24.84 27.99 12.42
C MET A 576 24.61 27.58 10.96
N LYS A 577 24.34 26.29 10.70
CA LYS A 577 23.93 25.80 9.38
C LYS A 577 22.65 26.48 8.92
N TYR A 578 21.63 26.52 9.78
CA TYR A 578 20.37 27.19 9.46
C TYR A 578 20.52 28.71 9.44
N ALA A 579 21.32 29.28 10.33
CA ALA A 579 21.56 30.72 10.39
C ALA A 579 22.19 31.27 9.10
N PHE A 580 23.28 30.65 8.60
CA PHE A 580 23.91 31.07 7.34
C PHE A 580 23.03 30.79 6.14
N ARG A 581 22.31 29.68 6.15
CA ARG A 581 21.37 29.39 5.07
C ARG A 581 20.24 30.41 5.01
N ALA A 582 19.73 30.86 6.15
CA ALA A 582 18.69 31.89 6.19
C ALA A 582 19.15 33.19 5.57
N ALA A 583 20.33 33.68 5.97
CA ALA A 583 20.90 34.91 5.42
C ALA A 583 21.12 34.82 3.90
N THR A 584 21.79 33.77 3.44
CA THR A 584 22.07 33.56 2.00
C THR A 584 20.79 33.35 1.17
N PHE A 585 19.76 32.71 1.74
CA PHE A 585 18.46 32.56 1.08
C PHE A 585 17.74 33.90 0.93
N ASP A 586 17.75 34.74 1.98
CA ASP A 586 17.16 36.08 1.93
C ASP A 586 17.92 36.98 0.93
N ILE A 587 19.26 36.91 0.89
CA ILE A 587 20.10 37.66 -0.07
C ILE A 587 19.72 37.30 -1.52
N ILE A 588 19.77 36.03 -1.89
CA ILE A 588 19.47 35.63 -3.28
C ILE A 588 18.02 35.90 -3.65
N THR A 589 17.08 35.78 -2.71
CA THR A 589 15.66 36.06 -2.95
C THR A 589 15.43 37.55 -3.17
N ARG A 590 16.02 38.41 -2.35
CA ARG A 590 15.96 39.87 -2.52
C ARG A 590 16.64 40.30 -3.82
N TYR A 591 17.74 39.66 -4.19
CA TYR A 591 18.42 39.97 -5.44
C TYR A 591 17.61 39.57 -6.69
N THR A 592 16.90 38.44 -6.63
CA THR A 592 16.18 37.90 -7.79
C THR A 592 14.77 38.45 -7.94
N PHE A 593 14.06 38.72 -6.84
CA PHE A 593 12.63 39.08 -6.84
C PHE A 593 12.31 40.39 -6.12
N ARG A 594 13.30 41.07 -5.51
CA ARG A 594 13.11 42.26 -4.67
C ARG A 594 12.18 42.06 -3.47
N THR A 595 11.93 40.80 -3.10
CA THR A 595 11.16 40.43 -1.92
C THR A 595 12.06 39.75 -0.89
N ASN A 596 11.67 39.82 0.37
CA ASN A 596 12.37 39.13 1.45
C ASN A 596 11.37 38.24 2.20
N LEU A 597 11.71 36.96 2.36
CA LEU A 597 10.90 36.01 3.12
C LEU A 597 11.17 36.08 4.62
N ASP A 598 12.18 36.88 5.00
CA ASP A 598 12.61 37.08 6.37
C ASP A 598 12.93 35.77 7.09
N MET A 599 13.67 34.89 6.42
CA MET A 599 14.04 33.61 6.99
C MET A 599 14.96 33.77 8.20
N THR A 600 15.75 34.84 8.24
CA THR A 600 16.65 35.16 9.36
C THR A 600 15.91 35.47 10.67
N SER A 601 14.67 35.95 10.63
CA SER A 601 13.90 36.23 11.86
C SER A 601 13.10 35.03 12.38
N TYR A 602 13.09 33.91 11.65
CA TYR A 602 12.35 32.73 12.08
C TYR A 602 12.98 32.11 13.35
N PRO A 603 12.18 31.58 14.30
CA PRO A 603 12.72 30.96 15.50
C PRO A 603 13.78 29.90 15.19
N SER A 604 14.97 30.03 15.79
CA SER A 604 16.13 29.16 15.54
C SER A 604 16.55 29.04 14.06
N PHE A 605 16.19 30.01 13.22
CA PHE A 605 16.45 30.04 11.77
C PHE A 605 15.80 28.89 10.98
N LYS A 606 14.81 28.19 11.56
CA LYS A 606 14.19 26.99 10.96
C LYS A 606 12.93 27.32 10.17
N HIS A 607 13.08 28.00 9.04
CA HIS A 607 11.96 28.30 8.15
C HIS A 607 11.38 27.01 7.49
N PRO A 608 10.04 26.84 7.35
CA PRO A 608 9.42 25.64 6.77
C PRO A 608 9.91 25.25 5.37
N ILE A 609 10.23 26.24 4.53
CA ILE A 609 10.82 26.02 3.20
C ILE A 609 12.17 25.29 3.30
N MET A 610 13.03 25.62 4.27
CA MET A 610 14.32 24.96 4.45
C MET A 610 14.17 23.52 4.92
N LEU A 611 13.29 23.29 5.89
CA LEU A 611 12.98 21.94 6.39
C LEU A 611 12.40 21.06 5.28
N THR A 612 11.57 21.66 4.42
CA THR A 612 11.03 21.03 3.21
C THR A 612 12.14 20.64 2.23
N ILE A 613 13.13 21.52 1.99
CA ILE A 613 14.25 21.21 1.10
C ILE A 613 15.10 20.07 1.68
N ASP A 614 15.43 20.10 2.97
CA ASP A 614 16.28 19.09 3.63
C ASP A 614 15.60 17.71 3.73
N GLY A 615 14.30 17.67 4.06
CA GLY A 615 13.54 16.43 4.25
C GLY A 615 13.27 15.62 2.97
N ARG A 616 13.40 16.23 1.78
CA ARG A 616 13.00 15.62 0.49
C ARG A 616 14.12 15.20 -0.42
N ILE A 617 15.35 15.41 0.02
CA ILE A 617 16.53 15.03 -0.71
C ILE A 617 16.48 13.55 -1.12
N ARG A 618 16.05 12.64 -0.22
CA ARG A 618 15.92 11.20 -0.53
C ARG A 618 14.96 10.91 -1.70
N THR A 619 13.86 11.66 -1.82
CA THR A 619 12.87 11.46 -2.89
C THR A 619 13.43 11.89 -4.26
N LYS A 620 14.23 12.96 -4.31
CA LYS A 620 14.88 13.39 -5.55
C LYS A 620 15.82 12.32 -6.13
N TRP A 621 16.54 11.61 -5.27
CA TRP A 621 17.43 10.51 -5.67
C TRP A 621 16.67 9.32 -6.23
N VAL A 622 15.46 9.07 -5.75
CA VAL A 622 14.57 8.06 -6.36
C VAL A 622 14.14 8.50 -7.76
N PHE A 623 13.67 9.75 -7.93
CA PHE A 623 13.27 10.25 -9.25
C PHE A 623 14.40 10.27 -10.28
N ARG A 624 15.65 10.47 -9.84
CA ARG A 624 16.83 10.35 -10.70
C ARG A 624 16.92 8.98 -11.38
N HIS A 625 16.79 7.91 -10.60
CA HIS A 625 16.91 6.55 -11.10
C HIS A 625 15.65 6.03 -11.80
N PHE A 626 14.50 6.62 -11.47
CA PHE A 626 13.19 6.23 -11.97
C PHE A 626 12.44 7.44 -12.57
N PRO A 627 12.89 7.98 -13.72
CA PRO A 627 12.31 9.19 -14.31
C PRO A 627 10.83 9.02 -14.70
N PHE A 628 10.36 7.80 -14.95
CA PHE A 628 8.94 7.53 -15.19
C PHE A 628 8.06 7.91 -13.99
N LEU A 629 8.60 7.92 -12.76
CA LEU A 629 7.86 8.38 -11.59
C LEU A 629 7.56 9.88 -11.65
N VAL A 630 8.43 10.68 -12.28
CA VAL A 630 8.16 12.11 -12.51
C VAL A 630 7.00 12.26 -13.49
N TRP A 631 7.00 11.49 -14.58
CA TRP A 631 5.88 11.46 -15.52
C TRP A 631 4.58 11.02 -14.82
N LEU A 632 4.62 9.90 -14.09
CA LEU A 632 3.48 9.39 -13.34
C LEU A 632 2.93 10.42 -12.35
N SER A 633 3.81 11.12 -11.62
CA SER A 633 3.41 12.14 -10.64
C SER A 633 2.67 13.32 -11.26
N LYS A 634 2.87 13.59 -12.55
CA LYS A 634 2.16 14.63 -13.30
C LYS A 634 0.84 14.13 -13.88
N SER A 635 0.74 12.84 -14.17
CA SER A 635 -0.44 12.23 -14.78
C SER A 635 -1.51 11.82 -13.76
N VAL A 636 -1.16 11.64 -12.48
CA VAL A 636 -2.14 11.33 -11.43
C VAL A 636 -2.80 12.60 -10.87
N PRO A 637 -4.10 12.57 -10.52
CA PRO A 637 -4.77 13.69 -9.86
C PRO A 637 -4.03 14.15 -8.59
N LYS A 638 -3.99 15.45 -8.31
CA LYS A 638 -3.23 16.03 -7.18
C LYS A 638 -3.55 15.36 -5.83
N TRP A 639 -4.83 15.08 -5.56
CA TRP A 639 -5.26 14.41 -4.33
C TRP A 639 -4.66 13.00 -4.20
N LEU A 640 -4.67 12.23 -5.30
CA LEU A 640 -4.12 10.88 -5.34
C LEU A 640 -2.58 10.90 -5.26
N SER A 641 -1.95 11.89 -5.91
CA SER A 641 -0.51 12.12 -5.80
C SER A 641 -0.11 12.37 -4.35
N GLY A 642 -0.93 13.11 -3.60
CA GLY A 642 -0.66 13.42 -2.20
C GLY A 642 -0.85 12.25 -1.24
N VAL A 643 -1.70 11.29 -1.60
CA VAL A 643 -1.88 10.04 -0.86
C VAL A 643 -0.74 9.05 -1.17
N LEU A 644 -0.41 8.87 -2.45
CA LEU A 644 0.60 7.88 -2.88
C LEU A 644 2.03 8.34 -2.63
N ILE A 645 2.30 9.63 -2.77
CA ILE A 645 3.62 10.24 -2.62
C ILE A 645 3.44 11.52 -1.81
N PRO A 646 3.37 11.47 -0.47
CA PRO A 646 3.19 12.66 0.37
C PRO A 646 4.23 13.78 0.13
N ALA A 647 5.40 13.44 -0.42
CA ALA A 647 6.42 14.41 -0.83
C ALA A 647 6.05 15.25 -2.08
N SER A 648 5.08 14.82 -2.90
CA SER A 648 4.65 15.55 -4.11
C SER A 648 3.80 16.78 -3.77
N THR A 649 2.93 16.72 -2.76
CA THR A 649 2.03 17.83 -2.34
C THR A 649 2.77 19.12 -2.10
N SER A 650 3.96 18.98 -1.56
CA SER A 650 4.74 20.05 -1.03
C SER A 650 5.85 20.45 -2.00
N GLN A 651 6.20 19.60 -2.98
CA GLN A 651 6.87 20.04 -4.20
C GLN A 651 5.94 20.90 -5.06
N LEU A 652 4.67 20.49 -5.17
CA LEU A 652 3.62 21.27 -5.83
C LEU A 652 3.39 22.60 -5.11
N GLY A 653 3.37 22.61 -3.76
CA GLY A 653 3.33 23.84 -2.97
C GLY A 653 4.49 24.78 -3.28
N ALA A 654 5.72 24.29 -3.24
CA ALA A 654 6.89 25.11 -3.57
C ALA A 654 6.84 25.69 -5.00
N LEU A 655 6.38 24.89 -5.98
CA LEU A 655 6.18 25.36 -7.36
C LEU A 655 5.08 26.44 -7.44
N GLN A 656 4.03 26.31 -6.65
CA GLN A 656 2.96 27.31 -6.56
C GLN A 656 3.46 28.61 -5.92
N ASP A 657 4.20 28.53 -4.81
CA ASP A 657 4.79 29.69 -4.12
C ASP A 657 5.74 30.45 -5.06
N MET A 658 6.59 29.72 -5.80
CA MET A 658 7.46 30.33 -6.79
C MET A 658 6.66 30.95 -7.95
N GLY A 659 5.60 30.28 -8.39
CA GLY A 659 4.69 30.81 -9.40
C GLY A 659 4.11 32.17 -8.99
N GLN A 660 3.67 32.30 -7.73
CA GLN A 660 3.15 33.57 -7.20
C GLN A 660 4.20 34.69 -7.21
N LEU A 661 5.44 34.38 -6.83
CA LEU A 661 6.54 35.35 -6.84
C LEU A 661 6.92 35.79 -8.26
N VAL A 662 6.90 34.87 -9.21
CA VAL A 662 7.09 35.18 -10.64
C VAL A 662 5.92 36.03 -11.17
N ASP A 663 4.68 35.70 -10.80
CA ASP A 663 3.50 36.47 -11.20
C ASP A 663 3.54 37.90 -10.64
N GLU A 664 4.02 38.07 -9.42
CA GLU A 664 4.24 39.38 -8.83
C GLU A 664 5.34 40.16 -9.53
N ALA A 665 6.49 39.53 -9.81
CA ALA A 665 7.57 40.15 -10.58
C ALA A 665 7.09 40.60 -11.98
N LEU A 666 6.32 39.76 -12.68
CA LEU A 666 5.70 40.09 -13.96
C LEU A 666 4.71 41.25 -13.85
N ARG A 667 3.85 41.28 -12.81
CA ARG A 667 2.93 42.39 -12.57
C ARG A 667 3.68 43.69 -12.32
N ASN A 668 4.73 43.67 -11.51
CA ASN A 668 5.52 44.86 -11.20
C ASN A 668 6.29 45.37 -12.43
N ALA A 669 6.82 44.46 -13.25
CA ALA A 669 7.43 44.80 -14.53
C ALA A 669 6.46 45.52 -15.48
N ASN A 670 5.21 45.03 -15.57
CA ASN A 670 4.19 45.60 -16.45
C ASN A 670 3.55 46.90 -15.90
N LYS A 671 3.35 47.01 -14.57
CA LYS A 671 2.78 48.23 -13.96
C LYS A 671 3.69 49.44 -14.13
N GLN A 672 5.01 49.23 -14.08
CA GLN A 672 6.01 50.28 -14.25
C GLN A 672 6.19 50.74 -15.70
N GLU A 673 5.46 50.17 -16.68
CA GLU A 673 5.30 50.79 -18.01
C GLU A 673 4.36 52.01 -17.98
N ALA A 674 3.57 52.20 -16.92
CA ALA A 674 2.53 53.24 -16.85
C ALA A 674 2.92 54.51 -16.05
N GLU A 675 4.03 54.51 -15.31
CA GLU A 675 4.48 55.63 -14.47
C GLU A 675 5.98 55.89 -14.69
N GLU A 676 6.32 56.78 -15.63
CA GLU A 676 7.69 56.99 -16.13
C GLU A 676 8.66 57.77 -15.19
N ASP A 677 8.21 58.36 -14.07
CA ASP A 677 8.96 59.49 -13.48
C ASP A 677 9.46 59.41 -12.02
N GLN A 678 9.37 58.28 -11.28
CA GLN A 678 9.61 58.35 -9.83
C GLN A 678 10.46 57.29 -9.11
N TYR A 679 11.35 56.53 -9.76
CA TYR A 679 12.23 55.61 -9.02
C TYR A 679 13.72 55.69 -9.38
N GLU A 680 14.55 55.72 -8.33
CA GLU A 680 16.01 55.78 -8.36
C GLU A 680 16.62 54.66 -9.23
N LYS A 681 17.54 55.05 -10.13
CA LYS A 681 18.32 54.19 -11.05
C LYS A 681 19.18 53.10 -10.36
N GLY A 682 19.12 52.94 -9.04
CA GLY A 682 20.06 52.16 -8.22
C GLY A 682 19.68 50.71 -7.95
N ASP A 683 18.41 50.32 -8.03
CA ASP A 683 17.93 49.07 -7.40
C ASP A 683 17.24 48.12 -8.41
N GLN A 684 18.01 47.66 -9.40
CA GLN A 684 17.55 46.76 -10.46
C GLN A 684 17.65 45.29 -10.03
N ASP A 685 16.51 44.63 -9.77
CA ASP A 685 16.46 43.18 -9.53
C ASP A 685 16.59 42.37 -10.84
N VAL A 686 17.06 41.12 -10.72
CA VAL A 686 17.43 40.29 -11.88
C VAL A 686 16.21 40.03 -12.77
N PHE A 687 15.08 39.63 -12.21
CA PHE A 687 13.93 39.18 -13.02
C PHE A 687 13.20 40.35 -13.65
N TYR A 688 13.00 41.45 -12.93
CA TYR A 688 12.45 42.69 -13.48
C TYR A 688 13.26 43.16 -14.70
N THR A 689 14.58 43.24 -14.53
CA THR A 689 15.47 43.75 -15.59
C THR A 689 15.56 42.77 -16.75
N LEU A 690 15.55 41.46 -16.48
CA LEU A 690 15.53 40.42 -17.50
C LEU A 690 14.24 40.47 -18.34
N ILE A 691 13.07 40.62 -17.68
CA ILE A 691 11.76 40.75 -18.35
C ILE A 691 11.74 42.02 -19.22
N ARG A 692 12.20 43.15 -18.67
CA ARG A 692 12.25 44.44 -19.38
C ARG A 692 13.19 44.40 -20.58
N ASN A 693 14.37 43.81 -20.43
CA ASN A 693 15.40 43.77 -21.48
C ASN A 693 15.24 42.59 -22.45
N ALA A 694 14.25 41.72 -22.25
CA ALA A 694 13.98 40.57 -23.12
C ALA A 694 13.82 40.97 -24.61
N GLY A 695 13.33 42.19 -24.87
CA GLY A 695 13.11 42.74 -26.21
C GLY A 695 12.29 41.79 -27.10
N THR A 696 12.45 41.87 -28.43
CA THR A 696 11.92 40.85 -29.36
C THR A 696 12.82 39.61 -29.42
N LYS A 697 14.13 39.78 -29.16
CA LYS A 697 15.17 38.74 -29.33
C LYS A 697 15.02 37.54 -28.40
N TYR A 698 14.67 37.77 -27.13
CA TYR A 698 14.60 36.70 -26.11
C TYR A 698 13.18 36.46 -25.56
N ARG A 699 12.17 37.16 -26.09
CA ARG A 699 10.77 37.04 -25.65
C ARG A 699 10.21 35.62 -25.71
N HIS A 700 10.67 34.82 -26.67
CA HIS A 700 10.26 33.43 -26.82
C HIS A 700 10.92 32.48 -25.82
N VAL A 701 12.02 32.91 -25.18
CA VAL A 701 12.77 32.13 -24.18
C VAL A 701 12.29 32.45 -22.76
N ILE A 702 12.02 33.73 -22.48
CA ILE A 702 11.64 34.22 -21.15
C ILE A 702 10.13 34.02 -20.94
N THR A 703 9.73 32.76 -20.77
CA THR A 703 8.35 32.38 -20.40
C THR A 703 8.16 32.39 -18.89
N ARG A 704 6.91 32.40 -18.43
CA ARG A 704 6.59 32.25 -17.00
C ARG A 704 7.19 30.96 -16.43
N GLU A 705 7.08 29.85 -17.15
CA GLU A 705 7.60 28.55 -16.73
C GLU A 705 9.13 28.55 -16.65
N TYR A 706 9.80 29.24 -17.57
CA TYR A 706 11.25 29.45 -17.51
C TYR A 706 11.63 30.25 -16.27
N LEU A 707 10.95 31.37 -15.99
CA LEU A 707 11.24 32.20 -14.81
C LEU A 707 11.01 31.42 -13.50
N VAL A 708 9.97 30.59 -13.42
CA VAL A 708 9.77 29.69 -12.27
C VAL A 708 10.91 28.68 -12.15
N SER A 709 11.35 28.10 -13.26
CA SER A 709 12.45 27.12 -13.30
C SER A 709 13.80 27.73 -12.89
N GLU A 710 14.13 28.90 -13.44
CA GLU A 710 15.36 29.65 -13.16
C GLU A 710 15.35 30.21 -11.74
N GLY A 711 14.20 30.71 -11.26
CA GLY A 711 14.03 31.25 -9.91
C GLY A 711 14.19 30.19 -8.83
N MET A 712 13.67 28.98 -9.08
CA MET A 712 13.92 27.82 -8.22
C MET A 712 15.41 27.47 -8.16
N ASP A 713 16.07 27.42 -9.32
CA ASP A 713 17.49 27.07 -9.39
C ASP A 713 18.38 28.08 -8.67
N LEU A 714 18.20 29.38 -8.94
CA LEU A 714 18.97 30.44 -8.29
C LEU A 714 18.81 30.42 -6.78
N ARG A 715 17.59 30.27 -6.24
CA ARG A 715 17.39 30.19 -4.78
C ARG A 715 18.01 28.93 -4.15
N LEU A 716 17.89 27.78 -4.82
CA LEU A 716 18.46 26.53 -4.31
C LEU A 716 19.99 26.51 -4.38
N ALA A 717 20.56 27.00 -5.49
CA ALA A 717 22.00 27.03 -5.73
C ALA A 717 22.70 28.11 -4.88
N GLY A 718 22.10 29.30 -4.75
CA GLY A 718 22.66 30.44 -4.03
C GLY A 718 22.63 30.32 -2.51
N SER A 719 21.63 29.63 -1.94
CA SER A 719 21.51 29.53 -0.47
C SER A 719 22.41 28.45 0.14
N GLY A 720 22.18 27.18 -0.21
CA GLY A 720 22.78 26.05 0.50
C GLY A 720 24.30 25.91 0.34
N THR A 721 24.85 26.33 -0.80
CA THR A 721 26.28 26.14 -1.12
C THR A 721 27.17 27.07 -0.30
N VAL A 722 26.87 28.37 -0.29
CA VAL A 722 27.58 29.39 0.50
C VAL A 722 27.41 29.10 1.99
N ALA A 723 26.18 28.78 2.42
CA ALA A 723 25.92 28.43 3.81
C ALA A 723 26.75 27.23 4.28
N ASN A 724 26.93 26.20 3.45
CA ASN A 724 27.80 25.06 3.76
C ASN A 724 29.26 25.48 3.92
N ALA A 725 29.79 26.33 3.02
CA ALA A 725 31.16 26.84 3.14
C ALA A 725 31.35 27.65 4.42
N CYS A 726 30.45 28.59 4.72
CA CYS A 726 30.48 29.38 5.95
C CYS A 726 30.35 28.48 7.20
N THR A 727 29.47 27.48 7.18
CA THR A 727 29.29 26.55 8.31
C THR A 727 30.56 25.77 8.61
N ILE A 728 31.20 25.22 7.57
CA ILE A 728 32.42 24.43 7.73
C ILE A 728 33.60 25.31 8.14
N GLY A 729 33.75 26.48 7.51
CA GLY A 729 34.74 27.48 7.92
C GLY A 729 34.59 27.89 9.38
N SER A 730 33.38 28.28 9.79
CA SER A 730 33.09 28.63 11.17
C SER A 730 33.30 27.46 12.13
N ARG A 731 32.95 26.22 11.75
CA ARG A 731 33.20 25.04 12.60
C ARG A 731 34.68 24.93 12.92
N TYR A 732 35.55 25.02 11.92
CA TYR A 732 36.98 24.88 12.11
C TYR A 732 37.59 26.09 12.83
N LEU A 733 37.14 27.32 12.55
CA LEU A 733 37.58 28.49 13.31
C LEU A 733 37.18 28.42 14.79
N VAL A 734 35.99 27.88 15.11
CA VAL A 734 35.58 27.67 16.50
C VAL A 734 36.41 26.57 17.15
N LYS A 735 36.70 25.48 16.42
CA LYS A 735 37.52 24.35 16.87
C LYS A 735 39.00 24.68 17.06
N HIS A 736 39.56 25.60 16.27
CA HIS A 736 40.99 25.93 16.20
C HIS A 736 41.25 27.40 16.58
N PRO A 737 41.38 27.72 17.89
CA PRO A 737 41.59 29.09 18.38
C PRO A 737 42.81 29.77 17.76
N GLU A 738 43.86 29.01 17.44
CA GLU A 738 45.08 29.50 16.81
C GLU A 738 44.83 30.07 15.40
N VAL A 739 43.99 29.39 14.62
CA VAL A 739 43.60 29.83 13.27
C VAL A 739 42.65 31.02 13.37
N ARG A 740 41.69 30.95 14.30
CA ARG A 740 40.72 32.04 14.56
C ARG A 740 41.41 33.32 15.00
N ARG A 741 42.38 33.23 15.91
CA ARG A 741 43.11 34.41 16.42
C ARG A 741 43.86 35.13 15.32
N LYS A 742 44.51 34.42 14.39
CA LYS A 742 45.19 35.04 13.24
C LYS A 742 44.21 35.80 12.35
N LEU A 743 43.04 35.21 12.06
CA LEU A 743 41.98 35.88 11.31
C LEU A 743 41.47 37.12 12.04
N GLN A 744 41.21 36.99 13.35
CA GLN A 744 40.74 38.10 14.17
C GLN A 744 41.78 39.24 14.21
N THR A 745 43.06 38.94 14.36
CA THR A 745 44.14 39.95 14.32
C THR A 745 44.15 40.71 12.99
N GLU A 746 44.12 40.02 11.85
CA GLU A 746 44.06 40.69 10.53
C GLU A 746 42.80 41.57 10.39
N LEU A 747 41.65 41.09 10.88
CA LEU A 747 40.41 41.86 10.87
C LEU A 747 40.46 43.07 11.80
N ASP A 748 41.05 42.95 13.00
CA ASP A 748 41.16 44.06 13.96
C ASP A 748 42.08 45.18 13.45
N GLU A 749 43.18 44.81 12.79
CA GLU A 749 44.14 45.76 12.20
C GLU A 749 43.52 46.58 11.06
N VAL A 750 42.76 45.95 10.17
CA VAL A 750 42.14 46.63 9.01
C VAL A 750 40.77 47.22 9.34
N TRP A 751 40.10 46.70 10.37
CA TRP A 751 38.78 47.15 10.85
C TRP A 751 38.81 47.57 12.35
N PRO A 752 39.53 48.65 12.74
CA PRO A 752 39.64 49.03 14.16
C PRO A 752 38.29 49.37 14.80
N ASP A 753 37.44 50.13 14.09
CA ASP A 753 36.09 50.49 14.52
C ASP A 753 35.06 49.52 13.94
N LYS A 754 34.61 48.55 14.74
CA LYS A 754 33.66 47.50 14.32
C LYS A 754 32.25 48.03 13.98
N ASP A 755 31.89 49.24 14.41
CA ASP A 755 30.56 49.80 14.18
C ASP A 755 30.46 50.46 12.80
N GLN A 756 31.59 50.87 12.23
CA GLN A 756 31.65 51.31 10.84
C GLN A 756 31.49 50.14 9.86
N PRO A 757 30.75 50.32 8.75
CA PRO A 757 30.64 49.30 7.71
C PRO A 757 32.00 49.08 7.04
N MET A 758 32.39 47.82 6.83
CA MET A 758 33.59 47.48 6.06
C MET A 758 33.22 47.20 4.60
N PRO A 759 33.73 47.99 3.64
CA PRO A 759 33.44 47.75 2.23
C PRO A 759 33.97 46.39 1.76
N LEU A 760 33.20 45.72 0.90
CA LEU A 760 33.56 44.43 0.31
C LEU A 760 34.97 44.48 -0.31
N GLU A 761 35.28 45.55 -1.05
CA GLU A 761 36.55 45.71 -1.76
C GLU A 761 37.78 45.76 -0.84
N ARG A 762 37.58 46.10 0.44
CA ARG A 762 38.64 46.03 1.46
C ARG A 762 38.77 44.61 2.01
N LEU A 763 37.66 43.93 2.27
CA LEU A 763 37.66 42.52 2.72
C LEU A 763 38.30 41.59 1.67
N GLU A 764 38.05 41.82 0.38
CA GLU A 764 38.63 41.05 -0.74
C GLU A 764 40.16 41.12 -0.80
N LYS A 765 40.77 42.14 -0.18
CA LYS A 765 42.23 42.34 -0.18
C LYS A 765 42.92 41.68 1.02
N LEU A 766 42.16 41.12 1.96
CA LEU A 766 42.70 40.48 3.16
C LEU A 766 43.22 39.08 2.84
N PRO A 767 44.55 38.85 2.86
CA PRO A 767 45.13 37.59 2.43
C PRO A 767 44.72 36.42 3.32
N TYR A 768 44.67 36.59 4.64
CA TYR A 768 44.35 35.50 5.55
C TYR A 768 42.85 35.17 5.54
N LEU A 769 41.94 36.16 5.54
CA LEU A 769 40.51 35.94 5.32
C LEU A 769 40.25 35.20 3.99
N THR A 770 40.91 35.62 2.91
CA THR A 770 40.84 34.93 1.61
C THR A 770 41.28 33.47 1.73
N ALA A 771 42.39 33.22 2.42
CA ALA A 771 42.90 31.88 2.65
C ALA A 771 41.94 31.01 3.49
N VAL A 772 41.30 31.60 4.50
CA VAL A 772 40.25 30.94 5.30
C VAL A 772 39.07 30.56 4.43
N ILE A 773 38.60 31.45 3.55
CA ILE A 773 37.50 31.17 2.62
C ILE A 773 37.87 30.05 1.64
N LYS A 774 39.07 30.09 1.06
CA LYS A 774 39.56 29.02 0.17
C LYS A 774 39.59 27.66 0.86
N GLU A 775 40.09 27.61 2.10
CA GLU A 775 40.13 26.36 2.86
C GLU A 775 38.73 25.87 3.28
N SER A 776 37.82 26.80 3.57
CA SER A 776 36.41 26.52 3.84
C SER A 776 35.71 25.93 2.60
N LEU A 777 35.96 26.49 1.41
CA LEU A 777 35.46 25.96 0.14
C LEU A 777 36.05 24.59 -0.19
N ARG A 778 37.35 24.38 0.07
CA ARG A 778 38.02 23.09 -0.15
C ARG A 778 37.35 21.99 0.67
N LEU A 779 37.16 22.22 1.97
CA LEU A 779 36.61 21.23 2.91
C LEU A 779 35.08 21.12 2.90
N SER A 780 34.38 22.13 2.37
CA SER A 780 32.94 22.01 2.08
C SER A 780 32.64 21.40 0.70
N HIS A 781 33.66 21.23 -0.14
CA HIS A 781 33.66 20.55 -1.45
C HIS A 781 32.75 21.12 -2.56
N GLY A 782 31.77 21.97 -2.24
CA GLY A 782 30.76 22.41 -3.20
C GLY A 782 29.86 21.26 -3.63
N VAL A 783 29.84 20.96 -4.94
CA VAL A 783 29.15 19.77 -5.48
C VAL A 783 30.00 18.52 -5.24
N VAL A 784 29.46 17.54 -4.52
CA VAL A 784 30.16 16.29 -4.18
C VAL A 784 29.79 15.14 -5.13
N THR A 785 28.56 15.12 -5.66
CA THR A 785 28.18 14.16 -6.70
C THR A 785 29.02 14.40 -7.96
N PRO A 786 29.59 13.37 -8.61
CA PRO A 786 30.28 13.54 -9.89
C PRO A 786 29.39 14.24 -10.91
N MET A 787 29.88 15.35 -11.49
CA MET A 787 29.14 16.15 -12.47
C MET A 787 29.18 15.47 -13.84
N SER A 788 28.45 14.37 -14.01
CA SER A 788 28.54 13.51 -15.19
C SER A 788 28.45 14.26 -16.53
N ARG A 789 29.35 13.90 -17.46
CA ARG A 789 29.38 14.32 -18.87
C ARG A 789 29.26 13.11 -19.77
N VAL A 790 28.75 13.30 -20.99
CA VAL A 790 28.63 12.23 -22.00
C VAL A 790 29.67 12.47 -23.07
N VAL A 791 30.49 11.47 -23.38
CA VAL A 791 31.44 11.53 -24.50
C VAL A 791 30.66 11.52 -25.81
N SER A 792 30.75 12.60 -26.61
CA SER A 792 30.02 12.72 -27.89
C SER A 792 30.86 12.36 -29.13
N ASP A 793 32.18 12.21 -28.99
CA ASP A 793 33.14 12.07 -30.10
C ASP A 793 34.04 10.82 -29.93
N VAL A 794 34.54 10.25 -31.03
CA VAL A 794 35.29 8.97 -31.11
C VAL A 794 36.72 9.04 -30.60
N ASN A 795 37.29 10.25 -30.47
CA ASN A 795 38.71 10.47 -30.13
C ASN A 795 38.92 11.23 -28.82
N VAL A 796 38.04 11.05 -27.83
CA VAL A 796 38.18 11.70 -26.52
C VAL A 796 39.18 10.93 -25.65
N ILE A 797 40.22 11.62 -25.19
CA ILE A 797 41.22 11.12 -24.24
C ILE A 797 41.01 11.85 -22.92
N ILE A 798 40.92 11.11 -21.81
CA ILE A 798 40.75 11.65 -20.46
C ILE A 798 41.81 11.01 -19.56
N ALA A 799 42.69 11.83 -18.97
CA ALA A 799 43.81 11.37 -18.16
C ALA A 799 44.63 10.25 -18.83
N GLY A 800 44.92 10.41 -20.13
CA GLY A 800 45.67 9.42 -20.92
C GLY A 800 44.87 8.19 -21.38
N HIS A 801 43.59 8.05 -20.99
CA HIS A 801 42.74 6.95 -21.41
C HIS A 801 41.81 7.37 -22.56
N ALA A 802 41.86 6.66 -23.69
CA ALA A 802 40.84 6.81 -24.72
C ALA A 802 39.47 6.35 -24.18
N VAL A 803 38.42 7.15 -24.37
CA VAL A 803 37.07 6.84 -23.89
C VAL A 803 36.10 6.79 -25.07
N PRO A 804 35.38 5.68 -25.27
CA PRO A 804 34.43 5.54 -26.38
C PRO A 804 33.23 6.51 -26.29
N PRO A 805 32.63 6.92 -27.42
CA PRO A 805 31.38 7.69 -27.45
C PRO A 805 30.23 7.02 -26.67
N GLY A 806 29.32 7.82 -26.14
CA GLY A 806 28.19 7.37 -25.33
C GLY A 806 28.54 6.97 -23.90
N THR A 807 29.82 7.02 -23.54
CA THR A 807 30.29 6.79 -22.17
C THR A 807 30.00 8.01 -21.31
N VAL A 808 29.42 7.78 -20.13
CA VAL A 808 29.25 8.76 -19.07
C VAL A 808 30.54 8.80 -18.26
N VAL A 809 31.10 9.98 -18.06
CA VAL A 809 32.36 10.19 -17.33
C VAL A 809 32.18 11.26 -16.27
N GLY A 810 32.90 11.13 -15.15
CA GLY A 810 32.91 12.14 -14.11
C GLY A 810 34.00 11.91 -13.08
N ILE A 811 34.30 12.96 -12.34
CA ILE A 811 35.14 12.96 -11.14
C ILE A 811 34.42 13.78 -10.08
N ALA A 812 34.33 13.26 -8.86
CA ALA A 812 33.82 13.99 -7.71
C ALA A 812 34.86 15.00 -7.19
N ASN A 813 34.42 16.20 -6.82
CA ASN A 813 35.31 17.26 -6.31
C ASN A 813 36.11 16.82 -5.06
N THR A 814 35.58 15.88 -4.27
CA THR A 814 36.27 15.32 -3.11
C THR A 814 37.59 14.64 -3.48
N PHE A 815 37.69 14.02 -4.66
CA PHE A 815 38.93 13.39 -5.14
C PHE A 815 40.01 14.39 -5.52
N VAL A 816 39.63 15.64 -5.81
CA VAL A 816 40.59 16.73 -6.04
C VAL A 816 40.95 17.40 -4.70
N HIS A 817 39.94 17.80 -3.93
CA HIS A 817 40.13 18.55 -2.69
C HIS A 817 40.77 17.74 -1.56
N LEU A 818 40.66 16.40 -1.59
CA LEU A 818 41.28 15.50 -0.61
C LEU A 818 42.46 14.71 -1.18
N ASN A 819 42.93 15.06 -2.38
CA ASN A 819 44.12 14.43 -2.95
C ASN A 819 45.35 14.79 -2.11
N THR A 820 46.04 13.79 -1.58
CA THR A 820 47.22 13.95 -0.71
C THR A 820 48.44 14.50 -1.43
N ASP A 821 48.56 14.27 -2.74
CA ASP A 821 49.69 14.74 -3.56
C ASP A 821 49.58 16.26 -3.82
N ILE A 822 48.35 16.77 -3.91
CA ILE A 822 48.06 18.21 -4.07
C ILE A 822 48.00 18.90 -2.70
N PHE A 823 47.31 18.28 -1.74
CA PHE A 823 47.04 18.85 -0.42
C PHE A 823 47.59 17.91 0.66
N PRO A 824 48.83 18.11 1.12
CA PRO A 824 49.35 17.42 2.29
C PRO A 824 48.44 17.66 3.50
N ASP A 825 48.20 16.60 4.28
CA ASP A 825 47.20 16.53 5.35
C ASP A 825 45.82 17.09 4.90
N PRO A 826 45.17 16.44 3.91
CA PRO A 826 44.02 17.03 3.23
C PRO A 826 42.80 17.22 4.14
N THR A 827 42.69 16.49 5.25
CA THR A 827 41.56 16.64 6.18
C THR A 827 41.76 17.78 7.20
N ARG A 828 42.99 18.32 7.33
CA ARG A 828 43.31 19.41 8.25
C ARG A 828 42.87 20.75 7.66
N PHE A 829 42.19 21.56 8.47
CA PHE A 829 41.90 22.96 8.15
C PHE A 829 43.16 23.81 8.34
N TYR A 830 43.84 24.14 7.24
CA TYR A 830 45.12 24.84 7.26
C TYR A 830 45.14 25.96 6.20
N PRO A 831 44.61 27.15 6.52
CA PRO A 831 44.53 28.28 5.59
C PRO A 831 45.88 28.70 4.99
N GLU A 832 46.98 28.59 5.74
CA GLU A 832 48.30 29.02 5.30
C GLU A 832 48.81 28.28 4.04
N ARG A 833 48.20 27.14 3.66
CA ARG A 833 48.48 26.50 2.37
C ARG A 833 48.16 27.38 1.16
N TRP A 834 47.31 28.39 1.32
CA TRP A 834 46.88 29.29 0.25
C TRP A 834 47.69 30.59 0.17
N LEU A 835 48.61 30.82 1.12
CA LEU A 835 49.44 32.03 1.18
C LEU A 835 50.75 31.88 0.41
N ASP A 836 51.34 30.67 0.43
CA ASP A 836 52.58 30.39 -0.26
C ASP A 836 52.34 29.61 -1.57
N ALA A 837 53.14 29.85 -2.60
CA ALA A 837 53.11 29.08 -3.85
C ALA A 837 53.76 27.70 -3.66
N LYS A 838 53.06 26.77 -3.01
CA LYS A 838 53.60 25.45 -2.57
C LYS A 838 53.73 24.39 -3.66
N ASP A 839 53.19 24.59 -4.87
CA ASP A 839 53.25 23.64 -5.97
C ASP A 839 54.26 24.08 -7.04
N ASN A 840 55.55 23.85 -6.79
CA ASN A 840 56.64 24.21 -7.71
C ASN A 840 56.58 25.67 -8.21
N GLY A 841 56.20 26.62 -7.33
CA GLY A 841 56.03 28.04 -7.67
C GLY A 841 54.69 28.40 -8.31
N ARG A 842 53.69 27.50 -8.32
CA ARG A 842 52.33 27.76 -8.84
C ARG A 842 51.30 27.80 -7.70
N SER A 843 50.26 28.61 -7.90
CA SER A 843 49.14 28.72 -6.95
C SER A 843 48.28 27.45 -6.95
N LEU A 844 47.82 27.04 -5.75
CA LEU A 844 46.86 25.95 -5.55
C LEU A 844 45.45 26.28 -6.07
N ASP A 845 45.18 27.52 -6.47
CA ASP A 845 43.85 27.98 -6.92
C ASP A 845 43.26 27.14 -8.05
N ARG A 846 44.10 26.57 -8.91
CA ARG A 846 43.66 25.69 -10.02
C ARG A 846 42.97 24.41 -9.54
N TYR A 847 43.21 23.99 -8.30
CA TYR A 847 42.65 22.80 -7.66
C TYR A 847 41.45 23.12 -6.77
N LEU A 848 41.11 24.39 -6.57
CA LEU A 848 39.88 24.79 -5.88
C LEU A 848 38.69 24.69 -6.85
N VAL A 849 38.13 23.50 -6.96
CA VAL A 849 37.10 23.17 -7.95
C VAL A 849 35.66 23.22 -7.41
N ALA A 850 35.46 23.84 -6.24
CA ALA A 850 34.15 23.99 -5.60
C ALA A 850 33.08 24.63 -6.52
N PHE A 851 33.50 25.51 -7.44
CA PHE A 851 32.65 26.21 -8.40
C PHE A 851 32.60 25.57 -9.80
N GLY A 852 33.24 24.42 -9.98
CA GLY A 852 33.45 23.81 -11.30
C GLY A 852 34.48 24.58 -12.13
N LYS A 853 34.60 24.22 -13.41
CA LYS A 853 35.57 24.81 -14.35
C LYS A 853 34.99 24.92 -15.75
N GLY A 854 35.60 25.78 -16.57
CA GLY A 854 35.27 25.92 -17.99
C GLY A 854 33.98 26.71 -18.25
N PRO A 855 33.41 26.62 -19.46
CA PRO A 855 32.24 27.41 -19.86
C PRO A 855 30.99 27.17 -18.99
N ARG A 856 30.94 26.01 -18.31
CA ARG A 856 29.87 25.60 -17.39
C ARG A 856 30.20 25.87 -15.91
N THR A 857 31.21 26.69 -15.62
CA THR A 857 31.53 27.15 -14.26
C THR A 857 30.33 27.88 -13.63
N CYS A 858 30.27 27.89 -12.29
CA CYS A 858 29.23 28.53 -11.51
C CYS A 858 28.94 29.96 -12.00
N LEU A 859 27.66 30.25 -12.29
CA LEU A 859 27.22 31.58 -12.67
C LEU A 859 27.39 32.58 -11.51
N GLY A 860 27.02 32.18 -10.30
CA GLY A 860 27.03 33.02 -9.10
C GLY A 860 28.36 33.07 -8.34
N ILE A 861 29.50 32.76 -8.99
CA ILE A 861 30.80 32.68 -8.30
C ILE A 861 31.15 33.99 -7.57
N ASN A 862 30.94 35.15 -8.21
CA ASN A 862 31.25 36.44 -7.61
C ASN A 862 30.37 36.73 -6.39
N LEU A 863 29.06 36.45 -6.49
CA LEU A 863 28.13 36.61 -5.37
C LEU A 863 28.55 35.75 -4.18
N ALA A 864 28.87 34.48 -4.42
CA ALA A 864 29.30 33.56 -3.39
C ALA A 864 30.56 34.06 -2.66
N TRP A 865 31.56 34.55 -3.40
CA TRP A 865 32.76 35.15 -2.80
C TRP A 865 32.42 36.37 -1.95
N SER A 866 31.62 37.30 -2.47
CA SER A 866 31.19 38.50 -1.74
C SER A 866 30.45 38.15 -0.45
N GLU A 867 29.50 37.21 -0.51
CA GLU A 867 28.80 36.71 0.66
C GLU A 867 29.77 36.09 1.68
N MET A 868 30.71 35.24 1.27
CA MET A 868 31.66 34.61 2.20
C MET A 868 32.61 35.63 2.85
N TYR A 869 33.11 36.61 2.09
CA TYR A 869 33.92 37.71 2.63
C TYR A 869 33.16 38.49 3.69
N MET A 870 31.95 38.93 3.35
CA MET A 870 31.16 39.77 4.25
C MET A 870 30.64 38.97 5.45
N ILE A 871 30.17 37.73 5.27
CA ILE A 871 29.67 36.87 6.35
C ILE A 871 30.81 36.53 7.32
N LEU A 872 31.90 35.91 6.85
CA LEU A 872 32.98 35.49 7.75
C LEU A 872 33.72 36.69 8.35
N GLY A 873 33.95 37.74 7.55
CA GLY A 873 34.57 38.98 8.03
C GLY A 873 33.75 39.64 9.15
N ASN A 874 32.46 39.89 8.94
CA ASN A 874 31.60 40.51 9.96
C ASN A 874 31.48 39.62 11.21
N ILE A 875 31.26 38.32 11.03
CA ILE A 875 31.00 37.41 12.14
C ILE A 875 32.23 37.28 13.05
N PHE A 876 33.41 37.03 12.48
CA PHE A 876 34.61 36.84 13.30
C PHE A 876 35.21 38.16 13.79
N ARG A 877 34.87 39.30 13.15
CA ARG A 877 35.21 40.62 13.69
C ARG A 877 34.35 40.99 14.90
N LYS A 878 33.04 40.75 14.84
CA LYS A 878 32.03 41.31 15.77
C LYS A 878 31.53 40.35 16.84
N LEU A 879 31.68 39.04 16.65
CA LEU A 879 31.10 38.04 17.53
C LEU A 879 32.17 37.15 18.19
N GLU A 880 31.85 36.70 19.40
CA GLU A 880 32.53 35.63 20.11
C GLU A 880 31.64 34.39 20.15
N PHE A 881 32.25 33.23 19.94
CA PHE A 881 31.55 31.95 19.88
C PHE A 881 31.91 31.10 21.08
N LYS A 882 30.89 30.71 21.85
CA LYS A 882 31.02 29.68 22.88
C LYS A 882 30.24 28.45 22.44
N ASN A 883 30.98 27.42 22.06
CA ASN A 883 30.41 26.17 21.62
C ASN A 883 30.21 25.21 22.81
N HIS A 884 29.11 24.45 22.78
CA HIS A 884 28.70 23.55 23.86
C HIS A 884 28.84 22.06 23.49
N ASN A 885 29.19 21.75 22.24
CA ASN A 885 29.28 20.39 21.71
C ASN A 885 30.72 19.96 21.44
N ASP A 886 30.95 18.65 21.34
CA ASP A 886 32.26 18.12 20.91
C ASP A 886 32.50 18.36 19.41
N LEU A 887 33.36 19.32 19.09
CA LEU A 887 33.84 19.58 17.71
C LEU A 887 35.02 18.68 17.32
N GLY A 888 35.54 17.86 18.25
CA GLY A 888 36.57 16.86 18.02
C GLY A 888 36.10 15.77 17.05
N ARG A 889 34.83 15.37 17.15
CA ARG A 889 34.21 14.36 16.28
C ARG A 889 34.33 14.69 14.80
N GLU A 890 34.72 13.68 14.01
CA GLU A 890 34.73 13.76 12.55
C GLU A 890 33.30 13.88 12.00
N ILE A 891 33.11 14.81 11.06
CA ILE A 891 31.83 15.04 10.38
C ILE A 891 31.77 14.22 9.10
N THR A 892 30.61 13.62 8.86
CA THR A 892 30.32 12.87 7.63
C THR A 892 29.15 13.53 6.92
N PHE A 893 29.02 13.28 5.62
CA PHE A 893 27.91 13.82 4.83
C PHE A 893 27.27 12.74 3.96
N ARG A 894 26.01 12.99 3.58
CA ARG A 894 25.32 12.25 2.52
C ARG A 894 25.52 12.96 1.19
N ASP A 895 25.85 12.20 0.16
CA ASP A 895 26.05 12.69 -1.21
C ASP A 895 24.70 12.98 -1.86
N VAL A 896 24.30 14.25 -1.83
CA VAL A 896 22.98 14.66 -2.30
C VAL A 896 23.05 15.86 -3.22
N TRP A 897 23.95 15.76 -4.20
CA TRP A 897 24.42 16.81 -5.09
C TRP A 897 25.46 17.65 -4.38
N VAL A 898 25.02 18.34 -3.33
CA VAL A 898 25.88 19.01 -2.34
C VAL A 898 25.95 18.16 -1.07
N PRO A 899 26.98 18.32 -0.21
CA PRO A 899 27.06 17.55 1.02
C PRO A 899 25.93 17.93 1.97
N LEU A 900 25.16 16.93 2.39
CA LEU A 900 24.26 17.05 3.54
C LEU A 900 24.98 16.49 4.76
N TRP A 901 25.62 17.37 5.51
CA TRP A 901 26.33 17.05 6.74
C TRP A 901 25.41 16.42 7.79
N GLU A 902 25.87 15.32 8.38
CA GLU A 902 25.14 14.56 9.40
C GLU A 902 25.44 15.08 10.81
N GLY A 903 24.41 15.08 11.66
CA GLY A 903 24.53 15.51 13.05
C GLY A 903 24.60 17.02 13.23
N ASP A 904 25.07 17.44 14.40
CA ASP A 904 25.27 18.84 14.72
C ASP A 904 26.66 19.32 14.28
N VAL A 905 26.69 20.04 13.16
CA VAL A 905 27.94 20.54 12.55
C VAL A 905 28.47 21.75 13.31
N LEU A 906 27.61 22.64 13.78
CA LEU A 906 28.01 23.79 14.59
C LEU A 906 26.76 24.38 15.25
N SER A 907 26.65 24.16 16.55
CA SER A 907 25.72 24.90 17.40
C SER A 907 26.48 25.58 18.52
N ALA A 908 26.34 26.90 18.61
CA ALA A 908 27.10 27.72 19.54
C ALA A 908 26.24 28.85 20.08
N THR A 909 26.46 29.22 21.34
CA THR A 909 25.98 30.50 21.86
C THR A 909 26.91 31.60 21.39
N VAL A 910 26.34 32.78 21.17
CA VAL A 910 27.01 33.91 20.56
C VAL A 910 26.92 35.12 21.47
N SER A 911 28.04 35.79 21.71
CA SER A 911 28.09 37.09 22.37
C SER A 911 28.79 38.11 21.47
N GLU A 912 28.62 39.38 21.79
CA GLU A 912 29.40 40.43 21.13
C GLU A 912 30.87 40.33 21.54
N ARG A 913 31.78 40.55 20.58
CA ARG A 913 33.22 40.59 20.81
C ARG A 913 33.62 41.99 21.28
N GLY A 914 34.40 42.03 22.35
CA GLY A 914 34.93 43.26 22.96
C GLY A 914 35.87 44.03 22.05
#